data_AF-A0A660SYH6-F1
#
_entry.id   AF-A0A660SYH6-F1
#
_cell.length_a   1.000
_cell.length_b   1.000
_cell.length_c   1.000
_cell.angle_alpha   90.00
_cell.angle_beta   90.00
_cell.angle_gamma   90.00
#
_symmetry.space_group_name_H-M   'P 1'
#
loop_
_entity.id
_entity.type
_entity.pdbx_description
1 polymer ?
#
loop_
_entity_poly.entity_id
_entity_poly.type
_entity_poly.pdbx_seq_one_letter_code
_entity_poly.pdbx_strand_id
1 'polypeptide(L)'
;LVRSNTPDAEKPAANNTLKYMLDVYTTLGAMTGLYGDFPQIGKNGSVNFYAAIGVSRSINSDGSVYFNDGSSSRVYWNNSYLGKNTIPFRWGTKFDISLNRWSIYMDWYSDPYYLEDFGNRKENFDWLSFLLGEEGTDQNDPDLVTDMRWEISGSESVSPEGTGPWLQTLSMDSFRTSLTWKNKTNEDIAGSGKPDASYDPARNFYYPDKVILPDIKLSLKGGSPQWEINRLDAPETEDKVASGTETEQDPTVGPDPVPLEQTFDAVYSAGLLKASLNYGLQTQLFIEDQTDSTTWLSPSDIDFVFNAARINSTQRGDLSYNVDLWDGLTGISGSTNMSGYYQIHGDIFGNNAVVTDTTRLEDYQYSKLLWDNRLSMYLKPFQGVPSLSESSLNYSIDSNLFSRQLSAGATADNPEYSNTWISDKEDFRQHEASAKASWKPGIFNFAISGTADIPPLAQRYTINANTGMEYKGFKINLSQQSLYVTSRWSSQPFIMGASWTGWKDEVTLAQTARYSVEDSRISNTESLIQFWGFETRFVANYGVKYKWNTGSYIWEEDGEGFNPSTLKFSYKREFNPLPMWKNRINTRTILDTAWNINLNQPTDNVFGFKWTQEFHVFKFLDLQLSFSSTNRSMYLYFPWWREELGVTGKYNFFEDLLKSFNMFDIQDRRDSQFNMDRFDLSLVHHLRSWDLSIEYSGWPALDSGSNQYRWKSEFNLFVQWNPLPMFNQRTKFSKDTWNVDSFE
;
A
#
# COMPACT_ATOMS: atom_id res chain seq x y z
N LEU A 1 -6.86 -7.76 -33.57
CA LEU A 1 -7.49 -9.08 -33.75
C LEU A 1 -6.49 -10.07 -34.37
N VAL A 2 -5.65 -10.72 -33.55
CA VAL A 2 -5.17 -12.10 -33.73
C VAL A 2 -4.85 -12.58 -32.31
N ARG A 3 -5.53 -13.63 -31.86
CA ARG A 3 -5.40 -14.27 -30.55
C ARG A 3 -4.04 -14.97 -30.44
N SER A 4 -3.23 -14.65 -29.43
CA SER A 4 -2.16 -15.53 -28.98
C SER A 4 -2.74 -16.55 -28.02
N ASN A 5 -3.07 -17.74 -28.54
CA ASN A 5 -3.23 -18.93 -27.71
C ASN A 5 -1.84 -19.32 -27.20
N THR A 6 -1.51 -18.91 -25.99
CA THR A 6 -0.51 -19.60 -25.17
C THR A 6 -1.17 -20.91 -24.73
N PRO A 7 -0.59 -22.09 -25.01
CA PRO A 7 -1.02 -23.29 -24.30
C PRO A 7 -0.69 -23.07 -22.82
N ASP A 8 -1.70 -23.20 -21.97
CA ASP A 8 -1.55 -23.22 -20.53
C ASP A 8 -0.41 -24.18 -20.18
N ALA A 9 0.64 -23.65 -19.56
CA ALA A 9 1.57 -24.50 -18.84
C ALA A 9 0.74 -25.17 -17.75
N GLU A 10 0.53 -26.49 -17.88
CA GLU A 10 -0.04 -27.30 -16.82
C GLU A 10 0.74 -26.99 -15.54
N LYS A 11 0.06 -26.35 -14.58
CA LYS A 11 0.53 -26.31 -13.20
C LYS A 11 0.88 -27.76 -12.83
N PRO A 12 2.06 -28.04 -12.22
CA PRO A 12 2.38 -29.38 -11.76
C PRO A 12 1.20 -29.86 -10.92
N ALA A 13 0.66 -31.03 -11.27
CA ALA A 13 -0.48 -31.60 -10.56
C ALA A 13 -0.13 -31.69 -9.08
N ALA A 14 -0.86 -30.95 -8.26
CA ALA A 14 -0.69 -30.96 -6.82
C ALA A 14 -1.14 -32.35 -6.33
N ASN A 15 -0.19 -33.27 -6.17
CA ASN A 15 -0.48 -34.66 -5.89
C ASN A 15 -0.88 -34.82 -4.42
N ASN A 16 -2.08 -35.33 -4.20
CA ASN A 16 -2.55 -35.72 -2.89
C ASN A 16 -1.63 -36.79 -2.29
N THR A 17 -1.09 -36.51 -1.11
CA THR A 17 -0.12 -37.35 -0.43
C THR A 17 -0.65 -37.78 0.92
N LEU A 18 -0.64 -39.07 1.19
CA LEU A 18 -0.88 -39.64 2.52
C LEU A 18 0.32 -40.50 2.88
N LYS A 19 1.04 -40.11 3.93
CA LYS A 19 2.18 -40.83 4.49
C LYS A 19 1.77 -41.44 5.82
N TYR A 20 2.11 -42.71 6.00
CA TYR A 20 2.24 -43.31 7.33
C TYR A 20 3.71 -43.23 7.75
N MET A 21 3.95 -42.75 8.95
CA MET A 21 5.28 -42.47 9.48
C MET A 21 5.57 -43.43 10.64
N LEU A 22 6.78 -43.98 10.64
CA LEU A 22 7.29 -44.83 11.71
C LEU A 22 8.80 -44.61 11.82
N ASP A 23 9.20 -43.87 12.85
CA ASP A 23 10.58 -43.46 13.06
C ASP A 23 11.08 -44.07 14.38
N VAL A 24 12.25 -44.70 14.36
CA VAL A 24 12.89 -45.30 15.54
C VAL A 24 14.29 -44.70 15.68
N TYR A 25 14.51 -44.01 16.80
CA TYR A 25 15.73 -43.28 17.12
C TYR A 25 16.58 -44.11 18.09
N THR A 26 17.89 -44.14 17.88
CA THR A 26 18.82 -44.94 18.68
C THR A 26 18.89 -44.51 20.14
N THR A 27 18.81 -43.20 20.40
CA THR A 27 18.94 -42.60 21.73
C THR A 27 17.62 -42.03 22.25
N LEU A 28 16.87 -41.31 21.41
CA LEU A 28 15.66 -40.60 21.79
C LEU A 28 14.47 -41.53 22.10
N GLY A 29 14.05 -42.38 21.17
CA GLY A 29 12.85 -43.21 21.33
C GLY A 29 12.21 -43.63 20.01
N ALA A 30 10.87 -43.63 19.93
CA ALA A 30 10.15 -44.01 18.72
C ALA A 30 8.89 -43.16 18.51
N MET A 31 8.53 -42.90 17.25
CA MET A 31 7.36 -42.13 16.86
C MET A 31 6.60 -42.84 15.74
N THR A 32 5.27 -42.76 15.78
CA THR A 32 4.43 -43.18 14.66
C THR A 32 3.28 -42.19 14.45
N GLY A 33 2.88 -42.00 13.20
CA GLY A 33 1.84 -41.03 12.88
C GLY A 33 1.39 -41.07 11.43
N LEU A 34 0.48 -40.15 11.12
CA LEU A 34 -0.03 -39.90 9.78
C LEU A 34 0.29 -38.46 9.38
N TYR A 35 0.69 -38.29 8.14
CA TYR A 35 0.84 -37.00 7.49
C TYR A 35 0.02 -37.01 6.20
N GLY A 36 -0.86 -36.04 6.04
CA GLY A 36 -1.67 -35.87 4.85
C GLY A 36 -1.46 -34.49 4.28
N ASP A 37 -1.12 -34.40 3.00
CA ASP A 37 -1.09 -33.16 2.24
C ASP A 37 -1.99 -33.29 1.03
N PHE A 38 -3.17 -32.68 1.12
CA PHE A 38 -4.20 -32.67 0.10
C PHE A 38 -4.44 -31.23 -0.34
N PRO A 39 -3.57 -30.67 -1.20
CA PRO A 39 -3.63 -29.27 -1.63
C PRO A 39 -4.89 -28.95 -2.44
N GLN A 40 -5.58 -29.96 -2.98
CA GLN A 40 -6.83 -29.78 -3.71
C GLN A 40 -7.84 -30.91 -3.42
N ILE A 41 -8.84 -30.62 -2.59
CA ILE A 41 -10.02 -31.46 -2.34
C ILE A 41 -11.26 -30.76 -2.89
N GLY A 42 -11.87 -31.34 -3.92
CA GLY A 42 -13.02 -30.74 -4.61
C GLY A 42 -12.62 -29.50 -5.41
N LYS A 43 -13.54 -28.53 -5.57
CA LYS A 43 -13.29 -27.33 -6.40
C LYS A 43 -12.43 -26.29 -5.68
N ASN A 44 -12.63 -26.07 -4.37
CA ASN A 44 -12.01 -24.99 -3.58
C ASN A 44 -11.65 -25.43 -2.14
N GLY A 45 -11.18 -26.66 -1.93
CA GLY A 45 -10.79 -27.15 -0.60
C GLY A 45 -9.33 -27.60 -0.55
N SER A 46 -8.71 -27.52 0.63
CA SER A 46 -7.42 -28.12 0.95
C SER A 46 -7.48 -28.71 2.34
N VAL A 47 -6.74 -29.81 2.55
CA VAL A 47 -6.60 -30.44 3.86
C VAL A 47 -5.13 -30.80 4.03
N ASN A 48 -4.47 -30.16 4.98
CA ASN A 48 -3.15 -30.55 5.45
C ASN A 48 -3.29 -31.00 6.90
N PHE A 49 -2.76 -32.16 7.23
CA PHE A 49 -2.72 -32.62 8.61
C PHE A 49 -1.46 -33.40 8.93
N TYR A 50 -1.06 -33.29 10.18
CA TYR A 50 -0.02 -34.06 10.83
C TYR A 50 -0.61 -34.56 12.14
N ALA A 51 -0.50 -35.85 12.44
CA ALA A 51 -0.93 -36.42 13.71
C ALA A 51 -0.02 -37.58 14.07
N ALA A 52 0.77 -37.41 15.12
CA ALA A 52 1.76 -38.39 15.55
C ALA A 52 1.78 -38.55 17.07
N ILE A 53 2.14 -39.75 17.51
CA ILE A 53 2.41 -40.09 18.90
C ILE A 53 3.82 -40.65 18.99
N GLY A 54 4.54 -40.30 20.06
CA GLY A 54 5.91 -40.74 20.27
C GLY A 54 6.21 -41.03 21.74
N VAL A 55 7.16 -41.92 21.98
CA VAL A 55 7.76 -42.15 23.29
C VAL A 55 9.20 -41.70 23.21
N SER A 56 9.65 -40.88 24.17
CA SER A 56 11.02 -40.36 24.21
C SER A 56 11.66 -40.55 25.58
N ARG A 57 12.98 -40.40 25.62
CA ARG A 57 13.80 -40.38 26.82
C ARG A 57 14.52 -39.04 26.91
N SER A 58 14.78 -38.58 28.13
CA SER A 58 15.64 -37.42 28.36
C SER A 58 17.06 -37.73 27.84
N ILE A 59 17.69 -36.75 27.19
CA ILE A 59 19.06 -36.83 26.69
C ILE A 59 19.84 -35.66 27.29
N ASN A 60 20.99 -35.94 27.91
CA ASN A 60 21.82 -34.89 28.48
C ASN A 60 22.60 -34.11 27.39
N SER A 61 23.28 -33.03 27.78
CA SER A 61 24.11 -32.22 26.87
C SER A 61 25.19 -33.00 26.12
N ASP A 62 25.61 -34.16 26.64
CA ASP A 62 26.65 -35.01 26.07
C ASP A 62 26.08 -36.12 25.16
N GLY A 63 24.76 -36.12 24.91
CA GLY A 63 24.08 -37.11 24.08
C GLY A 63 23.79 -38.46 24.77
N SER A 64 24.01 -38.56 26.09
CA SER A 64 23.77 -39.75 26.90
C SER A 64 22.33 -39.80 27.43
N VAL A 65 21.73 -41.00 27.37
CA VAL A 65 20.42 -41.33 27.96
C VAL A 65 20.50 -41.75 29.42
N TYR A 66 21.71 -41.88 29.97
CA TYR A 66 21.96 -42.32 31.34
C TYR A 66 22.25 -41.12 32.24
N PHE A 67 21.41 -40.92 33.24
CA PHE A 67 21.59 -39.90 34.27
C PHE A 67 21.99 -40.56 35.59
N ASN A 68 22.89 -39.92 36.33
CA ASN A 68 23.36 -40.43 37.62
C ASN A 68 22.54 -39.79 38.77
N ASP A 69 21.83 -40.62 39.54
CA ASP A 69 21.02 -40.19 40.68
C ASP A 69 21.76 -40.25 42.03
N GLY A 70 23.08 -40.48 42.00
CA GLY A 70 23.93 -40.65 43.19
C GLY A 70 24.05 -42.10 43.67
N SER A 71 23.21 -43.02 43.17
CA SER A 71 23.22 -44.44 43.56
C SER A 71 23.34 -45.41 42.37
N SER A 72 22.81 -45.02 41.21
CA SER A 72 22.80 -45.83 39.98
C SER A 72 22.58 -44.95 38.75
N SER A 73 23.11 -45.38 37.58
CA SER A 73 22.74 -44.78 36.30
C SER A 73 21.36 -45.26 35.87
N ARG A 74 20.44 -44.32 35.61
CA ARG A 74 19.06 -44.61 35.19
C ARG A 74 18.68 -43.88 33.90
N VAL A 75 17.75 -44.46 33.17
CA VAL A 75 17.14 -43.88 31.97
C VAL A 75 15.77 -43.35 32.34
N TYR A 76 15.48 -42.10 31.97
CA TYR A 76 14.22 -41.43 32.26
C TYR A 76 13.38 -41.35 30.99
N TRP A 77 12.21 -41.99 31.02
CA TRP A 77 11.22 -41.89 29.94
C TRP A 77 10.32 -40.69 30.20
N ASN A 78 10.09 -39.89 29.16
CA ASN A 78 9.29 -38.67 29.26
C ASN A 78 7.81 -39.01 29.30
N ASN A 79 7.07 -38.27 30.12
CA ASN A 79 5.62 -38.31 30.16
C ASN A 79 5.08 -36.94 29.77
N SER A 80 3.85 -36.92 29.27
CA SER A 80 3.11 -35.71 29.00
C SER A 80 1.99 -35.53 30.01
N TYR A 81 1.48 -34.30 30.12
CA TYR A 81 0.50 -33.92 31.12
C TYR A 81 -0.73 -33.34 30.44
N LEU A 82 -1.91 -33.84 30.83
CA LEU A 82 -3.19 -33.28 30.45
C LEU A 82 -3.96 -32.96 31.74
N GLY A 83 -3.82 -31.73 32.21
CA GLY A 83 -4.27 -31.35 33.54
C GLY A 83 -3.58 -32.18 34.61
N LYS A 84 -4.37 -32.87 35.43
CA LYS A 84 -3.90 -33.77 36.51
C LYS A 84 -3.50 -35.17 36.02
N ASN A 85 -3.78 -35.50 34.77
CA ASN A 85 -3.53 -36.84 34.23
C ASN A 85 -2.16 -36.89 33.56
N THR A 86 -1.37 -37.92 33.91
CA THR A 86 -0.10 -38.21 33.25
C THR A 86 -0.32 -39.22 32.13
N ILE A 87 0.22 -38.93 30.95
CA ILE A 87 0.11 -39.74 29.74
C ILE A 87 1.51 -40.26 29.38
N PRO A 88 1.68 -41.57 29.16
CA PRO A 88 3.00 -42.20 28.96
C PRO A 88 3.55 -42.07 27.53
N PHE A 89 3.08 -41.07 26.79
CA PHE A 89 3.52 -40.76 25.43
C PHE A 89 3.31 -39.26 25.16
N ARG A 90 4.09 -38.74 24.22
CA ARG A 90 4.01 -37.39 23.68
C ARG A 90 3.22 -37.39 22.38
N TRP A 91 2.60 -36.27 22.04
CA TRP A 91 1.82 -36.14 20.81
C TRP A 91 2.05 -34.80 20.13
N GLY A 92 1.88 -34.80 18.82
CA GLY A 92 1.83 -33.59 18.03
C GLY A 92 0.80 -33.73 16.94
N THR A 93 -0.13 -32.79 16.92
CA THR A 93 -1.16 -32.70 15.88
C THR A 93 -1.19 -31.31 15.29
N LYS A 94 -1.30 -31.23 13.97
CA LYS A 94 -1.59 -30.01 13.23
C LYS A 94 -2.68 -30.32 12.21
N PHE A 95 -3.75 -29.54 12.21
CA PHE A 95 -4.81 -29.58 11.22
C PHE A 95 -4.91 -28.19 10.60
N ASP A 96 -4.80 -28.13 9.28
CA ASP A 96 -5.02 -26.94 8.49
C ASP A 96 -5.96 -27.31 7.33
N ILE A 97 -7.22 -26.98 7.53
CA ILE A 97 -8.32 -27.36 6.66
C ILE A 97 -8.92 -26.08 6.10
N SER A 98 -8.91 -25.94 4.78
CA SER A 98 -9.62 -24.89 4.05
C SER A 98 -10.75 -25.52 3.26
N LEU A 99 -11.99 -25.11 3.50
CA LEU A 99 -13.18 -25.59 2.83
C LEU A 99 -13.95 -24.39 2.25
N ASN A 100 -13.56 -23.97 1.04
CA ASN A 100 -14.18 -22.89 0.29
C ASN A 100 -14.16 -21.54 1.03
N ARG A 101 -15.18 -21.27 1.87
CA ARG A 101 -15.31 -20.03 2.65
C ARG A 101 -15.06 -20.21 4.14
N TRP A 102 -14.75 -21.44 4.57
CA TRP A 102 -14.47 -21.79 5.95
C TRP A 102 -13.04 -22.31 6.07
N SER A 103 -12.41 -22.05 7.21
CA SER A 103 -11.13 -22.62 7.56
C SER A 103 -11.13 -23.09 9.01
N ILE A 104 -10.42 -24.18 9.25
CA ILE A 104 -10.18 -24.75 10.57
C ILE A 104 -8.68 -24.93 10.69
N TYR A 105 -8.09 -24.24 11.65
CA TYR A 105 -6.69 -24.37 12.01
C TYR A 105 -6.60 -24.86 13.46
N MET A 106 -5.82 -25.89 13.71
CA MET A 106 -5.62 -26.41 15.06
C MET A 106 -4.23 -27.02 15.14
N ASP A 107 -3.37 -26.49 16.00
CA ASP A 107 -2.18 -27.17 16.46
C ASP A 107 -2.32 -27.56 17.93
N TRP A 108 -1.82 -28.74 18.26
CA TRP A 108 -1.88 -29.28 19.60
C TRP A 108 -0.71 -30.22 19.84
N TYR A 109 0.21 -29.76 20.67
CA TYR A 109 1.42 -30.48 21.04
C TYR A 109 1.42 -30.74 22.54
N SER A 110 2.05 -31.83 22.96
CA SER A 110 2.22 -32.16 24.38
C SER A 110 3.14 -31.18 25.10
N ASP A 111 4.14 -30.65 24.39
CA ASP A 111 5.20 -29.78 24.91
C ASP A 111 5.90 -29.03 23.76
N PRO A 112 6.61 -27.92 24.04
CA PRO A 112 7.28 -27.10 23.01
C PRO A 112 8.38 -27.80 22.21
N TYR A 113 8.97 -28.86 22.74
CA TYR A 113 10.13 -29.56 22.18
C TYR A 113 9.72 -30.71 21.24
N TYR A 114 8.42 -30.98 21.09
CA TYR A 114 7.94 -32.13 20.33
C TYR A 114 8.43 -32.14 18.86
N LEU A 115 8.33 -31.00 18.16
CA LEU A 115 8.78 -30.91 16.77
C LEU A 115 10.30 -30.88 16.66
N GLU A 116 11.02 -30.30 17.61
CA GLU A 116 12.49 -30.38 17.67
C GLU A 116 12.94 -31.85 17.71
N ASP A 117 12.32 -32.66 18.57
CA ASP A 117 12.66 -34.07 18.79
C ASP A 117 12.22 -35.00 17.65
N PHE A 118 11.06 -34.77 17.04
CA PHE A 118 10.43 -35.71 16.09
C PHE A 118 10.18 -35.14 14.68
N GLY A 119 10.39 -33.84 14.49
CA GLY A 119 10.08 -33.11 13.25
C GLY A 119 11.20 -33.14 12.22
N ASN A 120 12.47 -33.28 12.64
CA ASN A 120 13.60 -33.39 11.71
C ASN A 120 13.67 -34.81 11.11
N ARG A 121 12.91 -35.04 10.03
CA ARG A 121 12.80 -36.35 9.37
C ARG A 121 13.63 -36.37 8.09
N LYS A 122 14.64 -37.24 8.05
CA LYS A 122 15.41 -37.54 6.82
C LYS A 122 14.59 -38.44 5.90
N GLU A 123 13.78 -37.84 5.03
CA GLU A 123 12.87 -38.59 4.16
C GLU A 123 13.57 -39.25 2.95
N ASN A 124 14.77 -38.77 2.57
CA ASN A 124 15.56 -39.35 1.50
C ASN A 124 16.84 -39.99 2.05
N PHE A 125 16.89 -41.32 2.05
CA PHE A 125 18.16 -42.04 2.05
C PHE A 125 18.69 -42.07 0.61
N ASP A 126 19.38 -41.01 0.22
CA ASP A 126 20.08 -40.99 -1.06
C ASP A 126 21.39 -41.79 -0.93
N TRP A 127 21.28 -43.09 -1.21
CA TRP A 127 22.40 -44.03 -1.24
C TRP A 127 23.49 -43.61 -2.23
N LEU A 128 23.19 -42.73 -3.19
CA LEU A 128 24.14 -42.27 -4.20
C LEU A 128 25.07 -41.17 -3.65
N SER A 129 24.56 -40.22 -2.87
CA SER A 129 25.37 -39.19 -2.20
C SER A 129 26.25 -39.78 -1.08
N PHE A 130 25.76 -40.82 -0.38
CA PHE A 130 26.57 -41.61 0.56
C PHE A 130 27.74 -42.35 -0.15
N LEU A 131 27.55 -42.80 -1.39
CA LEU A 131 28.56 -43.53 -2.17
C LEU A 131 29.54 -42.58 -2.90
N LEU A 132 29.11 -41.35 -3.17
CA LEU A 132 29.89 -40.31 -3.86
C LEU A 132 30.61 -39.34 -2.91
N GLY A 133 30.32 -39.40 -1.60
CA GLY A 133 30.99 -38.57 -0.59
C GLY A 133 30.61 -37.09 -0.66
N GLU A 134 29.42 -36.77 -1.18
CA GLU A 134 28.87 -35.41 -1.06
C GLU A 134 28.15 -35.31 0.30
N GLU A 135 28.63 -34.41 1.16
CA GLU A 135 27.95 -34.05 2.39
C GLU A 135 26.56 -33.52 2.05
N GLY A 136 25.52 -34.21 2.55
CA GLY A 136 24.14 -33.79 2.38
C GLY A 136 23.92 -32.41 2.99
N THR A 137 23.11 -31.59 2.31
CA THR A 137 22.68 -30.27 2.77
C THR A 137 22.15 -30.32 4.19
N ASP A 138 22.72 -29.51 5.08
CA ASP A 138 22.23 -29.28 6.45
C ASP A 138 20.74 -28.93 6.40
N GLN A 139 19.91 -29.80 6.97
CA GLN A 139 18.49 -29.53 7.21
C GLN A 139 18.41 -28.66 8.47
N ASN A 140 17.79 -27.49 8.38
CA ASN A 140 17.54 -26.67 9.58
C ASN A 140 16.69 -27.47 10.57
N ASP A 141 17.14 -27.52 11.82
CA ASP A 141 16.37 -28.14 12.90
C ASP A 141 15.06 -27.36 13.10
N PRO A 142 13.90 -28.04 13.22
CA PRO A 142 12.62 -27.38 13.40
C PRO A 142 12.59 -26.59 14.72
N ASP A 143 12.13 -25.34 14.62
CA ASP A 143 12.00 -24.43 15.76
C ASP A 143 11.04 -24.94 16.84
N LEU A 144 11.28 -24.50 18.08
CA LEU A 144 10.41 -24.69 19.22
C LEU A 144 9.02 -24.09 18.98
N VAL A 145 7.95 -24.84 19.30
CA VAL A 145 6.59 -24.34 19.19
C VAL A 145 6.24 -23.52 20.43
N THR A 146 6.40 -22.20 20.37
CA THR A 146 6.14 -21.35 21.55
C THR A 146 4.66 -21.20 21.89
N ASP A 147 3.80 -21.18 20.87
CA ASP A 147 2.38 -20.89 21.03
C ASP A 147 1.54 -21.83 20.15
N MET A 148 0.33 -22.15 20.61
CA MET A 148 -0.65 -22.92 19.85
C MET A 148 -1.92 -22.09 19.62
N ARG A 149 -2.64 -22.37 18.55
CA ARG A 149 -3.88 -21.72 18.17
C ARG A 149 -4.87 -22.73 17.62
N TRP A 150 -6.06 -22.72 18.20
CA TRP A 150 -7.24 -23.35 17.64
C TRP A 150 -8.11 -22.26 17.08
N GLU A 151 -8.48 -22.34 15.81
CA GLU A 151 -9.26 -21.31 15.13
C GLU A 151 -10.23 -21.95 14.14
N ILE A 152 -11.48 -21.49 14.21
CA ILE A 152 -12.47 -21.71 13.17
C ILE A 152 -12.82 -20.33 12.65
N SER A 153 -12.65 -20.12 11.36
CA SER A 153 -13.06 -18.88 10.73
C SER A 153 -13.81 -19.14 9.43
N GLY A 154 -14.63 -18.20 9.03
CA GLY A 154 -15.32 -18.30 7.76
C GLY A 154 -16.14 -17.08 7.41
N SER A 155 -16.77 -17.14 6.25
CA SER A 155 -17.69 -16.12 5.79
C SER A 155 -18.79 -16.77 4.96
N GLU A 156 -19.98 -16.20 4.97
CA GLU A 156 -21.04 -16.63 4.07
C GLU A 156 -21.81 -15.44 3.53
N SER A 157 -22.28 -15.55 2.29
CA SER A 157 -23.09 -14.53 1.65
C SER A 157 -24.18 -15.18 0.83
N VAL A 158 -25.39 -14.68 1.01
CA VAL A 158 -26.61 -15.10 0.33
C VAL A 158 -27.20 -13.88 -0.37
N SER A 159 -27.50 -14.04 -1.66
CA SER A 159 -28.31 -13.10 -2.43
C SER A 159 -29.68 -13.73 -2.64
N PRO A 160 -30.70 -13.37 -1.84
CA PRO A 160 -32.00 -14.02 -1.94
C PRO A 160 -32.64 -13.73 -3.31
N GLU A 161 -33.13 -14.77 -3.96
CA GLU A 161 -33.79 -14.63 -5.27
C GLU A 161 -35.15 -13.93 -5.11
N GLY A 162 -35.50 -13.06 -6.05
CA GLY A 162 -36.80 -12.38 -6.08
C GLY A 162 -36.99 -11.23 -5.06
N THR A 163 -36.01 -10.95 -4.20
CA THR A 163 -36.04 -9.80 -3.26
C THR A 163 -35.28 -8.58 -3.77
N GLY A 164 -34.49 -8.73 -4.83
CA GLY A 164 -33.85 -7.60 -5.50
C GLY A 164 -34.90 -6.66 -6.12
N PRO A 165 -34.69 -5.34 -6.08
CA PRO A 165 -33.50 -4.62 -5.61
C PRO A 165 -33.51 -4.31 -4.10
N TRP A 166 -34.63 -4.54 -3.40
CA TRP A 166 -34.83 -4.18 -1.99
C TRP A 166 -33.88 -4.90 -1.05
N LEU A 167 -33.65 -6.19 -1.24
CA LEU A 167 -32.61 -6.94 -0.52
C LEU A 167 -31.73 -7.65 -1.53
N GLN A 168 -30.48 -7.21 -1.64
CA GLN A 168 -29.52 -7.71 -2.61
C GLN A 168 -28.55 -8.71 -1.99
N THR A 169 -28.17 -8.47 -0.73
CA THR A 169 -27.18 -9.31 -0.04
C THR A 169 -27.47 -9.34 1.44
N LEU A 170 -27.46 -10.55 2.00
CA LEU A 170 -27.29 -10.81 3.42
C LEU A 170 -26.00 -11.62 3.58
N SER A 171 -25.06 -11.13 4.37
CA SER A 171 -23.80 -11.84 4.59
C SER A 171 -23.40 -11.88 6.05
N MET A 172 -22.79 -12.99 6.41
CA MET A 172 -21.85 -13.10 7.51
C MET A 172 -20.47 -12.82 6.91
N ASP A 173 -20.08 -11.55 6.93
CA ASP A 173 -18.82 -11.08 6.32
C ASP A 173 -17.61 -11.76 6.95
N SER A 174 -17.67 -12.01 8.26
CA SER A 174 -16.68 -12.80 8.98
C SER A 174 -17.32 -13.48 10.19
N PHE A 175 -16.86 -14.69 10.44
CA PHE A 175 -17.04 -15.43 11.67
C PHE A 175 -15.66 -15.91 12.10
N ARG A 176 -15.33 -15.74 13.37
CA ARG A 176 -14.11 -16.27 13.96
C ARG A 176 -14.36 -16.67 15.40
N THR A 177 -13.91 -17.87 15.71
CA THR A 177 -13.73 -18.38 17.06
C THR A 177 -12.30 -18.84 17.19
N SER A 178 -11.59 -18.43 18.23
CA SER A 178 -10.22 -18.87 18.44
C SER A 178 -9.87 -19.05 19.90
N LEU A 179 -9.01 -20.03 20.20
CA LEU A 179 -8.34 -20.22 21.48
C LEU A 179 -6.84 -20.22 21.25
N THR A 180 -6.14 -19.27 21.85
CA THR A 180 -4.67 -19.18 21.82
C THR A 180 -4.11 -19.76 23.11
N TRP A 181 -3.09 -20.58 22.98
CA TRP A 181 -2.33 -21.16 24.07
C TRP A 181 -0.92 -20.61 24.06
N LYS A 182 -0.41 -20.28 25.23
CA LYS A 182 1.00 -19.93 25.44
C LYS A 182 1.69 -21.03 26.24
N ASN A 183 3.02 -20.97 26.34
CA ASN A 183 3.76 -21.86 27.22
C ASN A 183 4.43 -21.11 28.38
N LYS A 184 4.75 -21.86 29.44
CA LYS A 184 5.61 -21.42 30.54
C LYS A 184 6.26 -22.62 31.24
N THR A 185 7.20 -22.34 32.14
CA THR A 185 7.90 -23.35 32.94
C THR A 185 6.94 -24.13 33.85
N ASN A 186 7.17 -25.44 33.94
CA ASN A 186 6.50 -26.38 34.83
C ASN A 186 7.33 -26.55 36.11
N GLU A 187 6.89 -25.92 37.19
CA GLU A 187 7.61 -25.91 38.47
C GLU A 187 7.66 -27.30 39.14
N ASP A 188 6.69 -28.18 38.87
CA ASP A 188 6.71 -29.56 39.40
C ASP A 188 7.89 -30.37 38.84
N ILE A 189 8.32 -30.07 37.62
CA ILE A 189 9.47 -30.71 36.97
C ILE A 189 10.76 -29.99 37.35
N ALA A 190 10.80 -28.67 37.20
CA ALA A 190 11.97 -27.86 37.52
C ALA A 190 12.39 -27.99 39.00
N GLY A 191 11.41 -28.06 39.91
CA GLY A 191 11.59 -28.24 41.35
C GLY A 191 11.71 -29.69 41.82
N SER A 192 11.59 -30.69 40.92
CA SER A 192 11.56 -32.11 41.30
C SER A 192 12.88 -32.65 41.88
N GLY A 193 14.00 -31.96 41.63
CA GLY A 193 15.35 -32.41 41.99
C GLY A 193 15.82 -33.64 41.22
N LYS A 194 15.07 -34.09 40.20
CA LYS A 194 15.49 -35.20 39.34
C LYS A 194 16.69 -34.78 38.48
N PRO A 195 17.69 -35.67 38.26
CA PRO A 195 18.84 -35.38 37.43
C PRO A 195 18.52 -34.97 35.98
N ASP A 196 17.34 -35.33 35.46
CA ASP A 196 16.91 -35.04 34.09
C ASP A 196 15.97 -33.82 33.97
N ALA A 197 15.68 -33.11 35.06
CA ALA A 197 14.68 -32.04 35.09
C ALA A 197 14.89 -30.90 34.07
N SER A 198 16.15 -30.56 33.74
CA SER A 198 16.47 -29.55 32.72
C SER A 198 16.36 -30.06 31.28
N TYR A 199 16.27 -31.38 31.10
CA TYR A 199 16.23 -32.06 29.82
C TYR A 199 14.85 -32.69 29.53
N ASP A 200 14.00 -32.85 30.55
CA ASP A 200 12.62 -33.32 30.37
C ASP A 200 11.84 -32.33 29.49
N PRO A 201 11.25 -32.75 28.36
CA PRO A 201 10.40 -31.89 27.52
C PRO A 201 9.22 -31.29 28.28
N ALA A 202 8.69 -31.97 29.30
CA ALA A 202 7.60 -31.50 30.13
C ALA A 202 8.00 -30.38 31.13
N ARG A 203 9.26 -29.92 31.09
CA ARG A 203 9.73 -28.74 31.85
C ARG A 203 9.02 -27.45 31.45
N ASN A 204 8.40 -27.41 30.27
CA ASN A 204 7.49 -26.36 29.85
C ASN A 204 6.13 -26.98 29.51
N PHE A 205 5.06 -26.26 29.83
CA PHE A 205 3.70 -26.70 29.51
C PHE A 205 2.88 -25.58 28.89
N TYR A 206 1.90 -25.97 28.07
CA TYR A 206 0.94 -25.05 27.47
C TYR A 206 -0.23 -24.76 28.39
N TYR A 207 -0.71 -23.51 28.37
CA TYR A 207 -1.92 -23.08 29.05
C TYR A 207 -2.76 -22.20 28.12
N PRO A 208 -4.10 -22.23 28.24
CA PRO A 208 -4.96 -21.36 27.45
C PRO A 208 -4.73 -19.92 27.90
N ASP A 209 -4.46 -18.99 26.98
CA ASP A 209 -4.23 -17.57 27.30
C ASP A 209 -5.46 -16.74 26.94
N LYS A 210 -5.94 -16.88 25.70
CA LYS A 210 -6.96 -15.98 25.14
C LYS A 210 -8.00 -16.74 24.33
N VAL A 211 -9.28 -16.45 24.57
CA VAL A 211 -10.41 -16.96 23.82
C VAL A 211 -11.18 -15.84 23.14
N ILE A 212 -11.56 -16.04 21.87
CA ILE A 212 -12.48 -15.20 21.11
C ILE A 212 -13.68 -16.07 20.76
N LEU A 213 -14.87 -15.74 21.26
CA LEU A 213 -16.07 -16.55 21.07
C LEU A 213 -17.37 -15.74 21.25
N PRO A 214 -18.01 -15.26 20.16
CA PRO A 214 -17.51 -15.18 18.79
C PRO A 214 -17.00 -13.77 18.44
N ASP A 215 -16.24 -13.67 17.35
CA ASP A 215 -16.13 -12.47 16.52
C ASP A 215 -16.97 -12.69 15.25
N ILE A 216 -18.14 -12.04 15.20
CA ILE A 216 -19.09 -12.18 14.11
C ILE A 216 -19.44 -10.81 13.54
N LYS A 217 -19.34 -10.69 12.21
CA LYS A 217 -19.71 -9.52 11.45
C LYS A 217 -20.78 -9.89 10.44
N LEU A 218 -21.95 -9.26 10.59
CA LEU A 218 -23.10 -9.41 9.71
C LEU A 218 -23.28 -8.14 8.90
N SER A 219 -23.60 -8.26 7.61
CA SER A 219 -24.04 -7.14 6.80
C SER A 219 -25.27 -7.46 5.96
N LEU A 220 -26.07 -6.44 5.73
CA LEU A 220 -27.27 -6.45 4.93
C LEU A 220 -27.20 -5.27 3.98
N LYS A 221 -27.44 -5.50 2.69
CA LYS A 221 -27.42 -4.47 1.65
C LYS A 221 -28.63 -4.55 0.77
N GLY A 222 -29.16 -3.39 0.39
CA GLY A 222 -30.36 -3.25 -0.38
C GLY A 222 -30.49 -1.89 -1.04
N GLY A 223 -31.53 -1.72 -1.85
CA GLY A 223 -31.82 -0.44 -2.47
C GLY A 223 -33.18 -0.39 -3.15
N SER A 224 -33.54 0.78 -3.65
CA SER A 224 -34.69 0.94 -4.54
C SER A 224 -34.31 0.50 -5.96
N PRO A 225 -35.29 0.17 -6.81
CA PRO A 225 -35.05 0.27 -8.25
C PRO A 225 -34.73 1.73 -8.60
N GLN A 226 -34.13 1.94 -9.77
CA GLN A 226 -34.06 3.28 -10.34
C GLN A 226 -35.47 3.71 -10.73
N TRP A 227 -35.99 4.73 -10.07
CA TRP A 227 -37.28 5.33 -10.41
C TRP A 227 -37.06 6.34 -11.52
N GLU A 228 -37.71 6.12 -12.67
CA GLU A 228 -37.68 7.03 -13.80
C GLU A 228 -39.09 7.51 -14.12
N ILE A 229 -39.27 8.83 -14.18
CA ILE A 229 -40.52 9.44 -14.66
C ILE A 229 -40.17 10.25 -15.89
N ASN A 230 -40.75 9.88 -17.03
CA ASN A 230 -40.63 10.61 -18.28
C ASN A 230 -41.93 11.38 -18.55
N ARG A 231 -41.83 12.49 -19.27
CA ARG A 231 -43.00 13.20 -19.80
C ARG A 231 -43.70 12.28 -20.80
N LEU A 232 -45.02 12.16 -20.67
CA LEU A 232 -45.83 11.43 -21.64
C LEU A 232 -45.73 12.15 -23.00
N ASP A 233 -45.34 11.42 -24.04
CA ASP A 233 -45.32 11.95 -25.41
C ASP A 233 -46.70 12.53 -25.75
N ALA A 234 -46.74 13.78 -26.23
CA ALA A 234 -47.93 14.29 -26.90
C ALA A 234 -48.14 13.44 -28.17
N PRO A 235 -49.38 13.07 -28.52
CA PRO A 235 -49.63 12.28 -29.73
C PRO A 235 -49.03 13.01 -30.93
N GLU A 236 -48.22 12.29 -31.71
CA GLU A 236 -47.60 12.76 -32.94
C GLU A 236 -48.62 13.56 -33.76
N THR A 237 -48.44 14.87 -33.86
CA THR A 237 -49.12 15.64 -34.89
C THR A 237 -48.56 15.19 -36.22
N GLU A 238 -49.39 14.44 -36.94
CA GLU A 238 -49.25 14.02 -38.34
C GLU A 238 -48.46 15.04 -39.17
N ASP A 239 -47.46 14.52 -39.87
CA ASP A 239 -46.71 15.19 -40.92
C ASP A 239 -47.65 15.93 -41.89
N LYS A 240 -47.71 17.26 -41.77
CA LYS A 240 -48.19 18.08 -42.87
C LYS A 240 -47.12 18.10 -43.96
N VAL A 241 -47.36 17.26 -44.96
CA VAL A 241 -46.78 17.33 -46.30
C VAL A 241 -46.88 18.77 -46.81
N ALA A 242 -45.75 19.47 -46.87
CA ALA A 242 -45.60 20.74 -47.56
C ALA A 242 -44.96 20.50 -48.93
N SER A 243 -45.81 20.49 -49.96
CA SER A 243 -45.43 20.72 -51.35
C SER A 243 -45.03 22.18 -51.54
N GLY A 244 -43.86 22.46 -52.12
CA GLY A 244 -43.53 23.81 -52.58
C GLY A 244 -42.05 24.07 -52.86
N THR A 245 -41.64 23.75 -54.09
CA THR A 245 -40.74 24.51 -54.99
C THR A 245 -39.37 25.00 -54.49
N GLU A 246 -38.33 24.48 -55.15
CA GLU A 246 -36.96 25.00 -55.17
C GLU A 246 -36.91 26.49 -55.51
N THR A 247 -36.12 27.25 -54.75
CA THR A 247 -35.44 28.46 -55.25
C THR A 247 -34.08 28.58 -54.57
N GLU A 248 -33.13 29.08 -55.36
CA GLU A 248 -31.69 28.99 -55.20
C GLU A 248 -31.09 29.64 -53.95
N GLN A 249 -29.92 29.11 -53.60
CA GLN A 249 -29.01 29.53 -52.54
C GLN A 249 -28.56 30.99 -52.66
N ASP A 250 -28.51 31.66 -51.51
CA ASP A 250 -27.42 32.58 -51.16
C ASP A 250 -27.20 32.54 -49.64
N PRO A 251 -26.05 32.10 -49.09
CA PRO A 251 -25.78 32.22 -47.68
C PRO A 251 -24.76 33.34 -47.44
N THR A 252 -25.23 34.57 -47.27
CA THR A 252 -24.54 35.50 -46.37
C THR A 252 -24.72 34.99 -44.95
N VAL A 253 -23.71 34.29 -44.44
CA VAL A 253 -23.62 33.86 -43.04
C VAL A 253 -23.34 35.08 -42.17
N GLY A 254 -24.40 35.75 -41.71
CA GLY A 254 -24.36 36.50 -40.46
C GLY A 254 -24.51 35.51 -39.29
N PRO A 255 -23.88 35.74 -38.12
CA PRO A 255 -24.14 34.89 -36.97
C PRO A 255 -25.56 35.16 -36.50
N ASP A 256 -26.46 34.17 -36.67
CA ASP A 256 -27.76 34.22 -36.02
C ASP A 256 -27.54 34.33 -34.51
N PRO A 257 -28.10 35.36 -33.84
CA PRO A 257 -28.08 35.41 -32.39
C PRO A 257 -28.99 34.28 -31.91
N VAL A 258 -28.41 33.21 -31.38
CA VAL A 258 -29.17 32.17 -30.66
C VAL A 258 -29.99 32.89 -29.58
N PRO A 259 -31.33 32.94 -29.66
CA PRO A 259 -32.11 33.65 -28.68
C PRO A 259 -31.93 32.98 -27.32
N LEU A 260 -31.74 33.79 -26.27
CA LEU A 260 -31.63 33.32 -24.88
C LEU A 260 -32.82 32.46 -24.41
N GLU A 261 -33.92 32.43 -25.18
CA GLU A 261 -35.15 31.66 -24.91
C GLU A 261 -34.92 30.15 -24.81
N GLN A 262 -33.88 29.59 -25.45
CA GLN A 262 -33.58 28.14 -25.40
C GLN A 262 -32.91 27.67 -24.09
N THR A 263 -32.57 28.58 -23.17
CA THR A 263 -31.94 28.18 -21.90
C THR A 263 -32.89 27.43 -20.96
N PHE A 264 -34.20 27.61 -21.13
CA PHE A 264 -35.23 26.90 -20.36
C PHE A 264 -35.89 25.72 -21.11
N ASP A 265 -35.43 25.36 -22.31
CA ASP A 265 -35.90 24.15 -23.01
C ASP A 265 -35.54 22.86 -22.24
N ALA A 266 -34.59 22.94 -21.33
CA ALA A 266 -34.31 21.92 -20.31
C ALA A 266 -35.53 21.60 -19.41
N VAL A 267 -36.42 22.57 -19.14
CA VAL A 267 -37.70 22.34 -18.42
C VAL A 267 -38.69 21.55 -19.30
N TYR A 268 -38.40 21.42 -20.60
CA TYR A 268 -39.09 20.55 -21.54
C TYR A 268 -38.39 19.20 -21.76
N SER A 269 -37.45 18.82 -20.89
CA SER A 269 -36.77 17.53 -20.93
C SER A 269 -37.75 16.34 -20.94
N ALA A 270 -37.36 15.27 -21.64
CA ALA A 270 -38.13 14.04 -21.70
C ALA A 270 -38.10 13.32 -20.34
N GLY A 271 -36.94 13.26 -19.67
CA GLY A 271 -36.81 12.74 -18.32
C GLY A 271 -37.10 13.80 -17.27
N LEU A 272 -38.11 13.58 -16.42
CA LEU A 272 -38.50 14.49 -15.34
C LEU A 272 -37.83 14.15 -14.01
N LEU A 273 -37.69 12.85 -13.69
CA LEU A 273 -37.11 12.36 -12.44
C LEU A 273 -36.29 11.10 -12.72
N LYS A 274 -35.08 11.03 -12.16
CA LYS A 274 -34.32 9.79 -11.96
C LYS A 274 -33.91 9.73 -10.50
N ALA A 275 -34.36 8.72 -9.76
CA ALA A 275 -34.06 8.60 -8.34
C ALA A 275 -33.63 7.19 -7.94
N SER A 276 -32.67 7.09 -7.04
CA SER A 276 -32.20 5.84 -6.46
C SER A 276 -31.85 6.00 -5.00
N LEU A 277 -32.05 4.92 -4.24
CA LEU A 277 -31.76 4.81 -2.82
C LEU A 277 -30.99 3.52 -2.60
N ASN A 278 -29.85 3.55 -1.92
CA ASN A 278 -29.16 2.34 -1.47
C ASN A 278 -28.91 2.43 0.02
N TYR A 279 -29.03 1.30 0.71
CA TYR A 279 -28.78 1.23 2.14
C TYR A 279 -27.95 0.00 2.49
N GLY A 280 -27.16 0.16 3.56
CA GLY A 280 -26.37 -0.87 4.18
C GLY A 280 -26.58 -0.85 5.68
N LEU A 281 -26.66 -2.04 6.28
CA LEU A 281 -26.59 -2.23 7.73
C LEU A 281 -25.49 -3.23 8.01
N GLN A 282 -24.57 -2.88 8.89
CA GLN A 282 -23.50 -3.76 9.34
C GLN A 282 -23.52 -3.82 10.86
N THR A 283 -23.47 -5.02 11.41
CA THR A 283 -23.39 -5.27 12.85
C THR A 283 -22.21 -6.19 13.13
N GLN A 284 -21.36 -5.82 14.07
CA GLN A 284 -20.31 -6.68 14.60
C GLN A 284 -20.55 -6.94 16.08
N LEU A 285 -20.39 -8.19 16.49
CA LEU A 285 -20.32 -8.61 17.88
C LEU A 285 -18.97 -9.30 18.06
N PHE A 286 -18.19 -8.82 19.03
CA PHE A 286 -16.87 -9.33 19.34
C PHE A 286 -16.81 -9.62 20.84
N ILE A 287 -16.53 -10.87 21.19
CA ILE A 287 -16.37 -11.31 22.57
C ILE A 287 -14.97 -11.88 22.74
N GLU A 288 -14.20 -11.30 23.66
CA GLU A 288 -12.86 -11.74 24.01
C GLU A 288 -12.78 -11.96 25.51
N ASP A 289 -12.10 -13.03 25.91
CA ASP A 289 -11.76 -13.28 27.30
C ASP A 289 -10.32 -13.78 27.42
N GLN A 290 -9.70 -13.51 28.57
CA GLN A 290 -8.31 -13.83 28.85
C GLN A 290 -8.20 -14.47 30.24
N THR A 291 -7.42 -15.54 30.35
CA THR A 291 -7.19 -16.23 31.63
C THR A 291 -6.23 -15.45 32.53
N ASP A 292 -6.43 -15.50 33.84
CA ASP A 292 -5.37 -15.15 34.80
C ASP A 292 -4.54 -16.40 35.11
N SER A 293 -3.44 -16.55 34.38
CA SER A 293 -2.55 -17.71 34.52
C SER A 293 -1.44 -17.53 35.55
N THR A 294 -1.40 -16.42 36.29
CA THR A 294 -0.27 -16.09 37.18
C THR A 294 -0.02 -17.12 38.28
N THR A 295 -1.07 -17.81 38.73
CA THR A 295 -1.03 -18.81 39.81
C THR A 295 -0.83 -20.25 39.32
N TRP A 296 -0.94 -20.53 38.02
CA TRP A 296 -0.78 -21.90 37.51
C TRP A 296 0.72 -22.23 37.40
N LEU A 297 1.29 -23.02 38.30
CA LEU A 297 2.72 -23.35 38.28
C LEU A 297 3.02 -24.66 37.56
N SER A 298 2.00 -25.51 37.43
CA SER A 298 2.03 -26.81 36.78
C SER A 298 0.79 -27.00 35.90
N PRO A 299 0.79 -27.99 34.98
CA PRO A 299 -0.42 -28.38 34.23
C PRO A 299 -1.61 -28.72 35.12
N SER A 300 -1.36 -29.16 36.36
CA SER A 300 -2.40 -29.60 37.29
C SER A 300 -3.20 -28.46 37.91
N ASP A 301 -2.66 -27.24 37.85
CA ASP A 301 -3.24 -26.01 38.39
C ASP A 301 -4.23 -25.33 37.42
N ILE A 302 -4.24 -25.72 36.14
CA ILE A 302 -5.12 -25.14 35.13
C ILE A 302 -6.58 -25.44 35.50
N ASP A 303 -7.31 -24.39 35.85
CA ASP A 303 -8.72 -24.44 36.25
C ASP A 303 -9.67 -23.81 35.22
N PHE A 304 -9.13 -23.26 34.12
CA PHE A 304 -9.87 -22.55 33.07
C PHE A 304 -10.70 -21.37 33.61
N VAL A 305 -10.23 -20.74 34.70
CA VAL A 305 -10.80 -19.49 35.20
C VAL A 305 -10.38 -18.33 34.30
N PHE A 306 -11.38 -17.67 33.72
CA PHE A 306 -11.20 -16.48 32.90
C PHE A 306 -11.52 -15.19 33.68
N ASN A 307 -10.96 -14.07 33.22
CA ASN A 307 -11.23 -12.74 33.73
C ASN A 307 -12.62 -12.23 33.28
N ALA A 308 -12.93 -10.96 33.50
CA ALA A 308 -14.13 -10.37 32.94
C ALA A 308 -13.99 -10.27 31.42
N ALA A 309 -14.85 -10.96 30.69
CA ALA A 309 -14.87 -10.96 29.24
C ALA A 309 -15.26 -9.58 28.70
N ARG A 310 -14.55 -9.13 27.67
CA ARG A 310 -14.85 -7.91 26.92
C ARG A 310 -15.84 -8.21 25.80
N ILE A 311 -16.97 -7.53 25.81
CA ILE A 311 -18.01 -7.60 24.80
C ILE A 311 -18.09 -6.27 24.07
N ASN A 312 -17.77 -6.28 22.78
CA ASN A 312 -17.88 -5.12 21.90
C ASN A 312 -18.99 -5.36 20.89
N SER A 313 -19.88 -4.38 20.74
CA SER A 313 -20.84 -4.35 19.65
C SER A 313 -20.73 -3.06 18.86
N THR A 314 -20.61 -3.17 17.55
CA THR A 314 -20.57 -2.04 16.63
C THR A 314 -21.69 -2.17 15.63
N GLN A 315 -22.53 -1.14 15.48
CA GLN A 315 -23.56 -1.09 14.46
C GLN A 315 -23.29 0.10 13.54
N ARG A 316 -23.42 -0.11 12.24
CA ARG A 316 -23.24 0.93 11.23
C ARG A 316 -24.37 0.83 10.21
N GLY A 317 -25.17 1.88 10.12
CA GLY A 317 -26.14 2.07 9.06
C GLY A 317 -25.61 3.10 8.06
N ASP A 318 -25.74 2.83 6.77
CA ASP A 318 -25.53 3.78 5.71
C ASP A 318 -26.76 3.85 4.80
N LEU A 319 -27.08 5.06 4.35
CA LEU A 319 -28.14 5.32 3.39
C LEU A 319 -27.61 6.35 2.41
N SER A 320 -27.50 5.97 1.14
CA SER A 320 -27.13 6.83 0.03
C SER A 320 -28.34 7.09 -0.85
N TYR A 321 -28.48 8.31 -1.31
CA TYR A 321 -29.57 8.75 -2.16
C TYR A 321 -29.03 9.58 -3.30
N ASN A 322 -29.67 9.45 -4.46
CA ASN A 322 -29.44 10.26 -5.62
C ASN A 322 -30.79 10.56 -6.27
N VAL A 323 -31.05 11.84 -6.52
CA VAL A 323 -32.25 12.36 -7.16
C VAL A 323 -31.82 13.37 -8.20
N ASP A 324 -31.98 13.04 -9.48
CA ASP A 324 -31.79 13.93 -10.61
C ASP A 324 -33.15 14.34 -11.18
N LEU A 325 -33.29 15.61 -11.52
CA LEU A 325 -34.51 16.20 -12.05
C LEU A 325 -34.24 16.86 -13.41
N TRP A 326 -35.21 16.78 -14.31
CA TRP A 326 -35.19 17.38 -15.65
C TRP A 326 -33.91 17.09 -16.44
N ASP A 327 -33.61 15.80 -16.63
CA ASP A 327 -32.41 15.27 -17.30
C ASP A 327 -31.08 15.88 -16.80
N GLY A 328 -31.00 16.14 -15.50
CA GLY A 328 -29.79 16.65 -14.85
C GLY A 328 -29.66 18.17 -14.84
N LEU A 329 -30.80 18.89 -14.96
CA LEU A 329 -30.85 20.34 -14.73
C LEU A 329 -30.50 20.66 -13.28
N THR A 330 -31.06 19.90 -12.35
CA THR A 330 -30.78 20.01 -10.93
C THR A 330 -30.91 18.66 -10.27
N GLY A 331 -30.20 18.47 -9.18
CA GLY A 331 -30.25 17.22 -8.45
C GLY A 331 -29.70 17.35 -7.06
N ILE A 332 -30.03 16.34 -6.27
CA ILE A 332 -29.58 16.18 -4.90
C ILE A 332 -29.01 14.78 -4.77
N SER A 333 -27.81 14.69 -4.24
CA SER A 333 -27.18 13.42 -3.91
C SER A 333 -26.52 13.50 -2.55
N GLY A 334 -26.38 12.38 -1.89
CA GLY A 334 -25.77 12.38 -0.58
C GLY A 334 -25.78 11.02 0.08
N SER A 335 -25.30 11.01 1.31
CA SER A 335 -25.30 9.85 2.17
C SER A 335 -25.44 10.26 3.62
N THR A 336 -26.18 9.47 4.40
CA THR A 336 -26.22 9.57 5.85
C THR A 336 -25.66 8.29 6.45
N ASN A 337 -24.77 8.42 7.42
CA ASN A 337 -24.17 7.30 8.14
C ASN A 337 -24.46 7.43 9.62
N MET A 338 -24.92 6.36 10.25
CA MET A 338 -25.10 6.29 11.69
C MET A 338 -24.25 5.15 12.22
N SER A 339 -23.41 5.43 13.22
CA SER A 339 -22.55 4.42 13.85
C SER A 339 -22.71 4.41 15.36
N GLY A 340 -23.02 3.25 15.91
CA GLY A 340 -23.10 2.98 17.34
C GLY A 340 -21.96 2.06 17.75
N TYR A 341 -21.33 2.40 18.86
CA TYR A 341 -20.27 1.62 19.50
C TYR A 341 -20.71 1.38 20.94
N TYR A 342 -20.59 0.14 21.39
CA TYR A 342 -20.90 -0.27 22.74
C TYR A 342 -19.86 -1.28 23.20
N GLN A 343 -19.35 -1.10 24.42
CA GLN A 343 -18.43 -2.04 25.04
C GLN A 343 -18.82 -2.20 26.51
N ILE A 344 -18.70 -3.43 26.99
CA ILE A 344 -18.80 -3.78 28.41
C ILE A 344 -17.83 -4.90 28.75
N HIS A 345 -17.36 -4.91 29.99
CA HIS A 345 -16.75 -6.08 30.61
C HIS A 345 -17.75 -6.77 31.55
N GLY A 346 -17.85 -8.10 31.45
CA GLY A 346 -18.76 -8.87 32.28
C GLY A 346 -18.41 -10.34 32.33
N ASP A 347 -19.10 -11.06 33.20
CA ASP A 347 -18.94 -12.51 33.30
C ASP A 347 -19.79 -13.22 32.23
N ILE A 348 -19.12 -13.98 31.36
CA ILE A 348 -19.77 -14.80 30.33
C ILE A 348 -19.59 -16.31 30.60
N PHE A 349 -18.50 -16.68 31.29
CA PHE A 349 -18.12 -18.09 31.50
C PHE A 349 -18.37 -18.58 32.95
N GLY A 350 -19.11 -17.84 33.75
CA GLY A 350 -19.66 -18.28 35.05
C GLY A 350 -18.78 -17.98 36.26
N ASN A 351 -17.93 -16.95 36.18
CA ASN A 351 -17.07 -16.45 37.23
C ASN A 351 -17.51 -15.08 37.78
N ASN A 352 -17.54 -14.90 39.11
CA ASN A 352 -17.76 -13.57 39.72
C ASN A 352 -16.56 -12.62 39.53
N ALA A 353 -16.20 -12.32 38.29
CA ALA A 353 -15.09 -11.46 37.93
C ALA A 353 -15.38 -10.02 38.38
N VAL A 354 -14.45 -9.43 39.12
CA VAL A 354 -14.57 -8.06 39.61
C VAL A 354 -14.09 -7.11 38.52
N VAL A 355 -15.03 -6.36 37.95
CA VAL A 355 -14.69 -5.27 37.00
C VAL A 355 -14.31 -4.03 37.79
N THR A 356 -13.09 -3.53 37.57
CA THR A 356 -12.58 -2.32 38.23
C THR A 356 -13.22 -1.06 37.65
N ASP A 357 -13.18 0.04 38.41
CA ASP A 357 -13.71 1.34 37.96
C ASP A 357 -12.95 1.90 36.75
N THR A 358 -11.66 1.59 36.61
CA THR A 358 -10.87 1.96 35.42
C THR A 358 -11.42 1.29 34.17
N THR A 359 -11.71 -0.02 34.24
CA THR A 359 -12.26 -0.79 33.13
C THR A 359 -13.69 -0.34 32.80
N ARG A 360 -14.52 -0.03 33.80
CA ARG A 360 -15.85 0.56 33.56
C ARG A 360 -15.78 1.91 32.86
N LEU A 361 -14.82 2.75 33.24
CA LEU A 361 -14.63 4.05 32.60
C LEU A 361 -14.20 3.88 31.13
N GLU A 362 -13.31 2.92 30.83
CA GLU A 362 -12.93 2.57 29.45
C GLU A 362 -14.15 2.11 28.62
N ASP A 363 -15.04 1.30 29.21
CA ASP A 363 -16.28 0.83 28.58
C ASP A 363 -17.22 2.00 28.21
N TYR A 364 -17.35 2.96 29.13
CA TYR A 364 -18.14 4.17 28.89
C TYR A 364 -17.51 5.10 27.86
N GLN A 365 -16.18 5.22 27.84
CA GLN A 365 -15.46 6.01 26.84
C GLN A 365 -15.57 5.42 25.43
N TYR A 366 -15.57 4.09 25.32
CA TYR A 366 -15.78 3.40 24.05
C TYR A 366 -17.21 3.58 23.53
N SER A 367 -18.19 3.62 24.44
CA SER A 367 -19.61 3.69 24.11
C SER A 367 -20.00 5.06 23.54
N LYS A 368 -20.33 5.11 22.25
CA LYS A 368 -20.69 6.36 21.55
C LYS A 368 -21.65 6.12 20.38
N LEU A 369 -22.40 7.15 20.02
CA LEU A 369 -23.27 7.18 18.84
C LEU A 369 -22.91 8.40 17.99
N LEU A 370 -22.66 8.18 16.71
CA LEU A 370 -22.29 9.22 15.75
C LEU A 370 -23.26 9.19 14.56
N TRP A 371 -23.67 10.36 14.09
CA TRP A 371 -24.51 10.53 12.91
C TRP A 371 -23.86 11.54 11.96
N ASP A 372 -23.30 11.04 10.87
CA ASP A 372 -22.69 11.83 9.81
C ASP A 372 -23.64 12.00 8.62
N ASN A 373 -23.58 13.16 7.98
CA ASN A 373 -24.32 13.45 6.76
C ASN A 373 -23.43 14.15 5.73
N ARG A 374 -23.53 13.68 4.48
CA ARG A 374 -23.02 14.35 3.31
C ARG A 374 -24.17 14.61 2.37
N LEU A 375 -24.26 15.84 1.88
CA LEU A 375 -25.28 16.28 0.94
C LEU A 375 -24.62 17.17 -0.10
N SER A 376 -25.01 16.98 -1.36
CA SER A 376 -24.54 17.76 -2.50
C SER A 376 -25.73 18.07 -3.40
N MET A 377 -25.89 19.34 -3.68
CA MET A 377 -26.89 19.88 -4.59
C MET A 377 -26.18 20.51 -5.77
N TYR A 378 -26.76 20.40 -6.95
CA TYR A 378 -26.23 21.06 -8.14
C TYR A 378 -27.35 21.61 -9.01
N LEU A 379 -27.06 22.66 -9.79
CA LEU A 379 -27.95 23.29 -10.77
C LEU A 379 -27.13 23.65 -12.01
N LYS A 380 -27.55 23.22 -13.21
CA LYS A 380 -26.91 23.46 -14.50
C LYS A 380 -27.80 24.35 -15.39
N PRO A 381 -27.86 25.67 -15.13
CA PRO A 381 -28.86 26.55 -15.73
C PRO A 381 -28.78 26.65 -17.27
N PHE A 382 -27.64 26.29 -17.87
CA PHE A 382 -27.40 26.40 -19.30
C PHE A 382 -27.17 25.05 -19.98
N GLN A 383 -27.66 23.94 -19.42
CA GLN A 383 -27.43 22.60 -19.98
C GLN A 383 -27.90 22.46 -21.44
N GLY A 384 -28.97 23.16 -21.83
CA GLY A 384 -29.51 23.14 -23.20
C GLY A 384 -28.71 23.96 -24.22
N VAL A 385 -27.76 24.79 -23.77
CA VAL A 385 -26.90 25.59 -24.65
C VAL A 385 -25.54 24.89 -24.76
N PRO A 386 -25.19 24.25 -25.89
CA PRO A 386 -23.98 23.43 -26.00
C PRO A 386 -22.71 24.17 -25.56
N SER A 387 -22.56 25.43 -25.94
CA SER A 387 -21.40 26.26 -25.57
C SER A 387 -21.34 26.64 -24.09
N LEU A 388 -22.44 26.57 -23.32
CA LEU A 388 -22.51 26.94 -21.91
C LEU A 388 -22.86 25.76 -20.99
N SER A 389 -23.02 24.56 -21.54
CA SER A 389 -23.54 23.36 -20.90
C SER A 389 -22.77 22.90 -19.65
N GLU A 390 -21.50 23.29 -19.53
CA GLU A 390 -20.66 23.01 -18.36
C GLU A 390 -20.78 24.03 -17.22
N SER A 391 -21.68 25.01 -17.35
CA SER A 391 -21.94 25.99 -16.29
C SER A 391 -22.81 25.38 -15.19
N SER A 392 -22.41 25.57 -13.94
CA SER A 392 -23.05 24.93 -12.78
C SER A 392 -23.00 25.80 -11.53
N LEU A 393 -24.01 25.70 -10.68
CA LEU A 393 -24.00 26.13 -9.29
C LEU A 393 -24.05 24.87 -8.43
N ASN A 394 -23.18 24.74 -7.44
CA ASN A 394 -23.13 23.59 -6.55
C ASN A 394 -23.11 24.04 -5.09
N TYR A 395 -23.70 23.24 -4.22
CA TYR A 395 -23.66 23.41 -2.78
C TYR A 395 -23.39 22.05 -2.14
N SER A 396 -22.38 21.99 -1.28
CA SER A 396 -21.95 20.75 -0.63
C SER A 396 -21.78 20.96 0.87
N ILE A 397 -22.35 20.06 1.65
CA ILE A 397 -22.21 19.98 3.10
C ILE A 397 -21.78 18.57 3.50
N ASP A 398 -20.77 18.50 4.35
CA ASP A 398 -20.30 17.27 5.00
C ASP A 398 -20.11 17.60 6.48
N SER A 399 -20.95 17.00 7.33
CA SER A 399 -21.03 17.35 8.74
C SER A 399 -21.40 16.17 9.64
N ASN A 400 -20.99 16.26 10.89
CA ASN A 400 -21.54 15.47 11.98
C ASN A 400 -22.85 16.14 12.45
N LEU A 401 -23.99 15.48 12.24
CA LEU A 401 -25.29 15.99 12.65
C LEU A 401 -25.54 15.80 14.14
N PHE A 402 -25.06 14.70 14.70
CA PHE A 402 -25.29 14.33 16.09
C PHE A 402 -24.18 13.44 16.63
N SER A 403 -23.68 13.78 17.83
CA SER A 403 -22.78 12.91 18.57
C SER A 403 -23.22 12.74 20.03
N ARG A 404 -23.16 11.50 20.49
CA ARG A 404 -23.29 11.13 21.90
C ARG A 404 -22.01 10.46 22.35
N GLN A 405 -21.32 11.07 23.31
CA GLN A 405 -20.04 10.58 23.84
C GLN A 405 -19.93 10.91 25.33
N LEU A 406 -19.03 10.21 26.04
CA LEU A 406 -18.80 10.44 27.46
C LEU A 406 -18.27 11.87 27.71
N SER A 407 -18.82 12.55 28.71
CA SER A 407 -18.40 13.90 29.11
C SER A 407 -17.02 13.87 29.77
N ALA A 408 -16.22 14.93 29.57
CA ALA A 408 -14.85 15.02 30.11
C ALA A 408 -14.73 14.98 31.65
N GLY A 409 -15.83 15.18 32.38
CA GLY A 409 -15.89 15.10 33.85
C GLY A 409 -16.57 13.83 34.40
N ALA A 410 -16.94 12.88 33.55
CA ALA A 410 -17.62 11.66 33.97
C ALA A 410 -16.68 10.73 34.77
N THR A 411 -17.25 10.01 35.73
CA THR A 411 -16.55 8.99 36.53
C THR A 411 -17.24 7.64 36.37
N ALA A 412 -16.61 6.56 36.84
CA ALA A 412 -17.21 5.22 36.80
C ALA A 412 -18.56 5.14 37.56
N ASP A 413 -18.69 5.88 38.67
CA ASP A 413 -19.93 5.92 39.47
C ASP A 413 -21.01 6.84 38.88
N ASN A 414 -20.61 7.82 38.07
CA ASN A 414 -21.51 8.78 37.44
C ASN A 414 -21.15 8.99 35.96
N PRO A 415 -21.54 8.06 35.07
CA PRO A 415 -21.28 8.16 33.64
C PRO A 415 -22.23 9.16 32.98
N GLU A 416 -21.80 10.42 32.89
CA GLU A 416 -22.54 11.48 32.21
C GLU A 416 -22.17 11.52 30.71
N TYR A 417 -23.18 11.52 29.82
CA TYR A 417 -22.98 11.59 28.37
C TYR A 417 -23.40 12.96 27.83
N SER A 418 -22.54 13.55 27.00
CA SER A 418 -22.84 14.75 26.23
C SER A 418 -23.53 14.38 24.93
N ASN A 419 -24.69 15.00 24.65
CA ASN A 419 -25.42 14.88 23.40
C ASN A 419 -25.32 16.21 22.67
N THR A 420 -24.57 16.25 21.58
CA THR A 420 -24.34 17.45 20.78
C THR A 420 -24.99 17.28 19.42
N TRP A 421 -25.79 18.27 19.03
CA TRP A 421 -26.25 18.43 17.66
C TRP A 421 -25.33 19.39 16.94
N ILE A 422 -25.30 19.32 15.62
CA ILE A 422 -24.54 20.25 14.76
C ILE A 422 -24.69 21.71 15.23
N SER A 423 -23.57 22.34 15.60
CA SER A 423 -23.56 23.74 16.03
C SER A 423 -22.32 24.48 15.58
N ASP A 424 -21.15 23.92 15.84
CA ASP A 424 -19.88 24.65 15.77
C ASP A 424 -19.02 24.21 14.58
N LYS A 425 -17.89 24.90 14.39
CA LYS A 425 -16.99 24.68 13.26
C LYS A 425 -16.49 23.24 13.18
N GLU A 426 -16.25 22.61 14.32
CA GLU A 426 -15.70 21.26 14.47
C GLU A 426 -16.64 20.18 13.89
N ASP A 427 -17.94 20.46 13.81
CA ASP A 427 -18.93 19.53 13.26
C ASP A 427 -18.93 19.52 11.73
N PHE A 428 -18.33 20.52 11.07
CA PHE A 428 -18.30 20.61 9.61
C PHE A 428 -16.93 20.19 9.07
N ARG A 429 -16.94 19.23 8.15
CA ARG A 429 -15.79 18.87 7.31
C ARG A 429 -15.81 19.63 5.99
N GLN A 430 -17.00 19.91 5.47
CA GLN A 430 -17.23 20.73 4.28
C GLN A 430 -18.53 21.51 4.44
N HIS A 431 -18.51 22.79 4.07
CA HIS A 431 -19.69 23.64 3.94
C HIS A 431 -19.36 24.68 2.87
N GLU A 432 -19.69 24.37 1.63
CA GLU A 432 -19.14 25.06 0.47
C GLU A 432 -20.24 25.35 -0.55
N ALA A 433 -20.22 26.56 -1.10
CA ALA A 433 -20.92 26.88 -2.34
C ALA A 433 -19.90 27.15 -3.45
N SER A 434 -20.17 26.64 -4.64
CA SER A 434 -19.37 26.92 -5.83
C SER A 434 -20.22 27.29 -7.02
N ALA A 435 -19.66 28.13 -7.88
CA ALA A 435 -20.26 28.56 -9.12
C ALA A 435 -19.22 28.44 -10.24
N LYS A 436 -19.56 27.76 -11.33
CA LYS A 436 -18.74 27.64 -12.53
C LYS A 436 -19.54 28.22 -13.70
N ALA A 437 -18.96 29.20 -14.39
CA ALA A 437 -19.45 29.64 -15.69
C ALA A 437 -18.44 29.19 -16.74
N SER A 438 -18.89 28.38 -17.70
CA SER A 438 -18.04 27.86 -18.77
C SER A 438 -18.61 28.27 -20.12
N TRP A 439 -17.74 28.73 -21.02
CA TRP A 439 -18.06 29.10 -22.38
C TRP A 439 -17.09 28.44 -23.35
N LYS A 440 -17.62 27.61 -24.25
CA LYS A 440 -16.89 26.84 -25.25
C LYS A 440 -17.31 27.22 -26.69
N PRO A 441 -16.87 28.36 -27.23
CA PRO A 441 -17.15 28.73 -28.61
C PRO A 441 -16.19 27.99 -29.56
N GLY A 442 -16.65 26.87 -30.14
CA GLY A 442 -15.87 26.09 -31.09
C GLY A 442 -14.61 25.49 -30.46
N ILE A 443 -13.43 25.93 -30.90
CA ILE A 443 -12.13 25.39 -30.44
C ILE A 443 -11.61 26.03 -29.15
N PHE A 444 -12.23 27.12 -28.68
CA PHE A 444 -11.81 27.82 -27.47
C PHE A 444 -12.59 27.29 -26.27
N ASN A 445 -11.93 27.25 -25.12
CA ASN A 445 -12.58 27.04 -23.83
C ASN A 445 -12.27 28.21 -22.89
N PHE A 446 -13.29 28.66 -22.17
CA PHE A 446 -13.22 29.63 -21.10
C PHE A 446 -14.02 29.06 -19.93
N ALA A 447 -13.46 29.09 -18.74
CA ALA A 447 -14.14 28.64 -17.53
C ALA A 447 -13.70 29.50 -16.36
N ILE A 448 -14.63 30.18 -15.72
CA ILE A 448 -14.41 30.84 -14.43
C ILE A 448 -15.17 30.07 -13.37
N SER A 449 -14.52 29.75 -12.26
CA SER A 449 -15.13 29.10 -11.12
C SER A 449 -14.80 29.83 -9.83
N GLY A 450 -15.82 30.19 -9.06
CA GLY A 450 -15.70 30.71 -7.71
C GLY A 450 -16.13 29.64 -6.70
N THR A 451 -15.38 29.52 -5.62
CA THR A 451 -15.68 28.63 -4.49
C THR A 451 -15.64 29.45 -3.20
N ALA A 452 -16.60 29.20 -2.32
CA ALA A 452 -16.78 29.89 -1.04
C ALA A 452 -17.04 28.88 0.09
N ASP A 453 -16.16 28.84 1.08
CA ASP A 453 -16.43 28.16 2.35
C ASP A 453 -17.36 29.04 3.20
N ILE A 454 -18.47 28.46 3.65
CA ILE A 454 -19.56 29.13 4.36
C ILE A 454 -19.41 28.92 5.88
N PRO A 455 -19.72 29.93 6.72
CA PRO A 455 -19.73 29.75 8.18
C PRO A 455 -20.57 28.52 8.63
N PRO A 456 -20.15 27.79 9.68
CA PRO A 456 -19.14 28.17 10.68
C PRO A 456 -17.68 27.85 10.31
N LEU A 457 -17.43 27.27 9.12
CA LEU A 457 -16.06 27.09 8.64
C LEU A 457 -15.34 28.43 8.45
N ALA A 458 -14.01 28.38 8.54
CA ALA A 458 -13.19 29.56 8.27
C ALA A 458 -13.42 29.98 6.82
N GLN A 459 -13.86 31.22 6.62
CA GLN A 459 -14.23 31.70 5.30
C GLN A 459 -13.01 31.72 4.38
N ARG A 460 -13.16 31.06 3.23
CA ARG A 460 -12.17 30.99 2.17
C ARG A 460 -12.88 31.21 0.86
N TYR A 461 -12.34 32.12 0.06
CA TYR A 461 -12.82 32.39 -1.28
C TYR A 461 -11.73 32.07 -2.28
N THR A 462 -12.04 31.25 -3.28
CA THR A 462 -11.13 30.89 -4.36
C THR A 462 -11.78 31.21 -5.68
N ILE A 463 -11.07 31.93 -6.55
CA ILE A 463 -11.48 32.21 -7.92
C ILE A 463 -10.43 31.63 -8.84
N ASN A 464 -10.87 30.72 -9.71
CA ASN A 464 -10.05 30.17 -10.80
C ASN A 464 -10.63 30.62 -12.13
N ALA A 465 -9.79 31.09 -13.04
CA ALA A 465 -10.15 31.35 -14.42
C ALA A 465 -9.21 30.57 -15.34
N ASN A 466 -9.77 29.69 -16.16
CA ASN A 466 -9.06 28.87 -17.12
C ASN A 466 -9.50 29.24 -18.52
N THR A 467 -8.55 29.38 -19.43
CA THR A 467 -8.82 29.52 -20.86
C THR A 467 -7.84 28.69 -21.67
N GLY A 468 -8.24 28.27 -22.87
CA GLY A 468 -7.41 27.42 -23.70
C GLY A 468 -8.01 27.14 -25.06
N MET A 469 -7.26 26.38 -25.87
CA MET A 469 -7.65 25.97 -27.22
C MET A 469 -7.50 24.45 -27.37
N GLU A 470 -8.59 23.73 -27.60
CA GLU A 470 -8.61 22.26 -27.64
C GLU A 470 -7.67 21.68 -28.70
N TYR A 471 -7.59 22.30 -29.88
CA TYR A 471 -6.78 21.80 -31.00
C TYR A 471 -5.28 22.16 -30.90
N LYS A 472 -4.89 23.06 -29.99
CA LYS A 472 -3.52 23.61 -29.96
C LYS A 472 -2.82 23.49 -28.60
N GLY A 473 -3.44 22.83 -27.62
CA GLY A 473 -2.86 22.57 -26.30
C GLY A 473 -2.45 23.81 -25.50
N PHE A 474 -2.86 25.00 -25.94
CA PHE A 474 -2.65 26.25 -25.20
C PHE A 474 -3.62 26.33 -24.02
N LYS A 475 -3.11 26.70 -22.85
CA LYS A 475 -3.87 26.85 -21.61
C LYS A 475 -3.32 28.04 -20.82
N ILE A 476 -4.20 28.89 -20.32
CA ILE A 476 -3.91 29.91 -19.32
C ILE A 476 -4.76 29.59 -18.09
N ASN A 477 -4.14 29.61 -16.92
CA ASN A 477 -4.80 29.44 -15.64
C ASN A 477 -4.47 30.63 -14.74
N LEU A 478 -5.49 31.26 -14.18
CA LEU A 478 -5.39 32.31 -13.18
C LEU A 478 -6.07 31.80 -11.92
N SER A 479 -5.43 31.95 -10.77
CA SER A 479 -5.97 31.50 -9.48
C SER A 479 -5.70 32.55 -8.42
N GLN A 480 -6.76 32.99 -7.74
CA GLN A 480 -6.67 33.85 -6.56
C GLN A 480 -7.41 33.21 -5.40
N GLN A 481 -6.80 33.22 -4.22
CA GLN A 481 -7.42 32.73 -3.00
C GLN A 481 -7.28 33.77 -1.88
N SER A 482 -8.35 33.95 -1.11
CA SER A 482 -8.40 34.81 0.06
C SER A 482 -8.92 34.03 1.27
N LEU A 483 -8.24 34.15 2.40
CA LEU A 483 -8.52 33.44 3.64
C LEU A 483 -8.89 34.47 4.73
N TYR A 484 -9.93 34.19 5.51
CA TYR A 484 -10.25 34.97 6.70
C TYR A 484 -9.60 34.34 7.94
N VAL A 485 -8.51 34.94 8.43
CA VAL A 485 -7.72 34.44 9.56
C VAL A 485 -7.59 35.54 10.61
N THR A 486 -7.83 35.24 11.89
CA THR A 486 -7.63 36.20 13.01
C THR A 486 -8.29 37.57 12.78
N SER A 487 -9.55 37.57 12.34
CA SER A 487 -10.34 38.79 12.07
C SER A 487 -9.80 39.69 10.95
N ARG A 488 -8.97 39.16 10.05
CA ARG A 488 -8.45 39.87 8.88
C ARG A 488 -8.45 38.97 7.64
N TRP A 489 -8.70 39.58 6.48
CA TRP A 489 -8.48 38.93 5.19
C TRP A 489 -7.00 38.88 4.85
N SER A 490 -6.48 37.67 4.65
CA SER A 490 -5.14 37.41 4.08
C SER A 490 -5.31 36.92 2.66
N SER A 491 -4.61 37.56 1.73
CA SER A 491 -4.64 37.20 0.31
C SER A 491 -3.49 36.26 0.03
N GLN A 492 -3.79 35.05 -0.43
CA GLN A 492 -2.76 34.15 -0.93
C GLN A 492 -2.18 34.69 -2.25
N PRO A 493 -0.97 34.28 -2.63
CA PRO A 493 -0.35 34.75 -3.87
C PRO A 493 -1.23 34.49 -5.09
N PHE A 494 -1.36 35.49 -5.96
CA PHE A 494 -2.03 35.36 -7.25
C PHE A 494 -1.17 34.50 -8.16
N ILE A 495 -1.72 33.37 -8.64
CA ILE A 495 -1.01 32.41 -9.49
C ILE A 495 -1.45 32.62 -10.93
N MET A 496 -0.48 32.87 -11.80
CA MET A 496 -0.67 33.00 -13.24
C MET A 496 0.13 31.89 -13.92
N GLY A 497 -0.54 31.02 -14.65
CA GLY A 497 0.09 29.99 -15.47
C GLY A 497 -0.30 30.16 -16.93
N ALA A 498 0.67 29.97 -17.82
CA ALA A 498 0.45 29.81 -19.24
C ALA A 498 1.22 28.58 -19.68
N SER A 499 0.58 27.67 -20.40
CA SER A 499 1.23 26.49 -20.97
C SER A 499 0.75 26.25 -22.38
N TRP A 500 1.61 25.61 -23.16
CA TRP A 500 1.37 25.22 -24.52
C TRP A 500 1.99 23.86 -24.74
N THR A 501 1.18 22.89 -25.13
CA THR A 501 1.65 21.53 -25.46
C THR A 501 1.28 21.20 -26.90
N GLY A 502 2.21 20.62 -27.65
CA GLY A 502 1.98 20.25 -29.04
C GLY A 502 2.95 19.19 -29.56
N TRP A 503 2.82 18.88 -30.86
CA TRP A 503 3.58 17.82 -31.54
C TRP A 503 3.47 16.45 -30.85
N LYS A 504 2.22 15.99 -30.59
CA LYS A 504 1.93 14.73 -29.88
C LYS A 504 2.58 14.69 -28.48
N ASP A 505 2.46 15.80 -27.75
CA ASP A 505 2.99 16.00 -26.40
C ASP A 505 4.53 15.96 -26.29
N GLU A 506 5.25 16.01 -27.42
CA GLU A 506 6.72 16.05 -27.46
C GLU A 506 7.31 17.41 -27.11
N VAL A 507 6.54 18.50 -27.25
CA VAL A 507 6.97 19.85 -26.92
C VAL A 507 5.99 20.50 -25.96
N THR A 508 6.52 20.99 -24.84
CA THR A 508 5.76 21.75 -23.85
C THR A 508 6.51 23.03 -23.50
N LEU A 509 5.83 24.16 -23.57
CA LEU A 509 6.29 25.43 -23.05
C LEU A 509 5.36 25.82 -21.91
N ALA A 510 5.88 26.11 -20.73
CA ALA A 510 5.06 26.59 -19.62
C ALA A 510 5.76 27.71 -18.85
N GLN A 511 4.97 28.65 -18.37
CA GLN A 511 5.37 29.73 -17.51
C GLN A 511 4.39 29.82 -16.35
N THR A 512 4.90 29.78 -15.12
CA THR A 512 4.15 30.09 -13.92
C THR A 512 4.74 31.33 -13.26
N ALA A 513 3.90 32.20 -12.73
CA ALA A 513 4.29 33.35 -11.95
C ALA A 513 3.36 33.47 -10.74
N ARG A 514 3.95 33.72 -9.57
CA ARG A 514 3.26 33.94 -8.30
C ARG A 514 3.50 35.37 -7.86
N TYR A 515 2.43 36.12 -7.69
CA TYR A 515 2.47 37.51 -7.23
C TYR A 515 1.93 37.59 -5.80
N SER A 516 2.79 37.97 -4.85
CA SER A 516 2.38 38.24 -3.47
C SER A 516 1.55 39.52 -3.46
N VAL A 517 0.24 39.38 -3.25
CA VAL A 517 -0.69 40.51 -3.18
C VAL A 517 -0.39 41.37 -1.96
N GLU A 518 -0.03 40.74 -0.83
CA GLU A 518 0.28 41.43 0.43
C GLU A 518 1.56 42.28 0.32
N ASP A 519 2.61 41.75 -0.33
CA ASP A 519 3.88 42.45 -0.50
C ASP A 519 3.95 43.29 -1.78
N SER A 520 2.92 43.25 -2.63
CA SER A 520 2.90 43.91 -3.94
C SER A 520 4.11 43.60 -4.83
N ARG A 521 4.56 42.34 -4.85
CA ARG A 521 5.75 41.90 -5.62
C ARG A 521 5.61 40.48 -6.13
N ILE A 522 6.34 40.16 -7.20
CA ILE A 522 6.47 38.79 -7.69
C ILE A 522 7.31 37.99 -6.67
N SER A 523 6.74 36.91 -6.14
CA SER A 523 7.42 36.04 -5.19
C SER A 523 8.17 34.91 -5.89
N ASN A 524 7.66 34.41 -7.01
CA ASN A 524 8.26 33.30 -7.75
C ASN A 524 7.85 33.31 -9.22
N THR A 525 8.76 32.93 -10.10
CA THR A 525 8.47 32.56 -11.49
C THR A 525 9.17 31.25 -11.83
N GLU A 526 8.49 30.44 -12.63
CA GLU A 526 9.02 29.18 -13.15
C GLU A 526 8.76 29.11 -14.65
N SER A 527 9.81 28.87 -15.42
CA SER A 527 9.75 28.64 -16.86
C SER A 527 10.14 27.19 -17.15
N LEU A 528 9.34 26.48 -17.92
CA LEU A 528 9.57 25.11 -18.36
C LEU A 528 9.56 25.05 -19.88
N ILE A 529 10.61 24.47 -20.45
CA ILE A 529 10.72 24.21 -21.88
C ILE A 529 11.06 22.72 -22.02
N GLN A 530 10.17 21.95 -22.60
CA GLN A 530 10.37 20.53 -22.92
C GLN A 530 10.28 20.33 -24.42
N PHE A 531 11.20 19.57 -25.00
CA PHE A 531 11.19 19.19 -26.41
C PHE A 531 11.98 17.89 -26.66
N TRP A 532 11.36 16.87 -27.25
CA TRP A 532 12.04 15.63 -27.71
C TRP A 532 12.97 14.98 -26.67
N GLY A 533 12.52 14.91 -25.42
CA GLY A 533 13.26 14.36 -24.28
C GLY A 533 14.18 15.35 -23.56
N PHE A 534 14.42 16.55 -24.10
CA PHE A 534 15.05 17.65 -23.35
C PHE A 534 14.01 18.37 -22.48
N GLU A 535 14.40 18.73 -21.26
CA GLU A 535 13.67 19.58 -20.33
C GLU A 535 14.63 20.65 -19.81
N THR A 536 14.24 21.91 -19.89
CA THR A 536 14.90 23.04 -19.22
C THR A 536 13.90 23.65 -18.26
N ARG A 537 14.26 23.75 -16.98
CA ARG A 537 13.47 24.43 -15.95
C ARG A 537 14.28 25.57 -15.38
N PHE A 538 13.72 26.77 -15.41
CA PHE A 538 14.32 27.97 -14.82
C PHE A 538 13.39 28.50 -13.73
N VAL A 539 13.94 28.76 -12.55
CA VAL A 539 13.20 29.27 -11.40
C VAL A 539 13.88 30.55 -10.92
N ALA A 540 13.08 31.59 -10.72
CA ALA A 540 13.49 32.79 -10.00
C ALA A 540 12.51 33.03 -8.86
N ASN A 541 12.99 33.44 -7.70
CA ASN A 541 12.14 33.76 -6.56
C ASN A 541 12.68 34.95 -5.79
N TYR A 542 11.81 35.57 -5.00
CA TYR A 542 12.22 36.54 -4.01
C TYR A 542 12.87 35.81 -2.84
N GLY A 543 14.06 36.21 -2.43
CA GLY A 543 14.79 35.60 -1.33
C GLY A 543 16.14 36.26 -1.07
N VAL A 544 16.95 35.59 -0.25
CA VAL A 544 18.31 36.04 0.08
C VAL A 544 19.22 35.86 -1.14
N LYS A 545 20.06 36.87 -1.40
CA LYS A 545 21.13 36.84 -2.38
C LYS A 545 22.43 36.48 -1.69
N TYR A 546 23.35 35.87 -2.44
CA TYR A 546 24.67 35.51 -1.92
C TYR A 546 25.76 36.12 -2.78
N LYS A 547 26.89 36.42 -2.16
CA LYS A 547 28.11 36.90 -2.80
C LYS A 547 29.30 36.08 -2.31
N TRP A 548 30.19 35.73 -3.22
CA TRP A 548 31.39 34.97 -2.89
C TRP A 548 32.43 35.85 -2.18
N ASN A 549 32.92 35.41 -1.03
CA ASN A 549 34.06 36.03 -0.34
C ASN A 549 35.35 35.25 -0.65
N THR A 550 36.24 35.87 -1.43
CA THR A 550 37.53 35.27 -1.83
C THR A 550 38.54 35.12 -0.70
N GLY A 551 38.35 35.81 0.43
CA GLY A 551 39.23 35.70 1.59
C GLY A 551 38.87 34.54 2.52
N SER A 552 37.58 34.22 2.64
CA SER A 552 37.05 33.17 3.53
C SER A 552 36.57 31.91 2.79
N TYR A 553 36.50 31.94 1.46
CA TYR A 553 36.01 30.85 0.60
C TYR A 553 34.59 30.36 0.96
N ILE A 554 33.72 31.30 1.36
CA ILE A 554 32.32 31.05 1.69
C ILE A 554 31.39 32.03 0.97
N TRP A 555 30.14 31.61 0.77
CA TRP A 555 29.06 32.47 0.31
C TRP A 555 28.52 33.29 1.50
N GLU A 556 28.48 34.61 1.35
CA GLU A 556 27.95 35.54 2.34
C GLU A 556 26.64 36.16 1.83
N GLU A 557 25.70 36.43 2.74
CA GLU A 557 24.42 37.04 2.39
C GLU A 557 24.61 38.48 1.90
N ASP A 558 24.02 38.81 0.76
CA ASP A 558 24.08 40.12 0.08
C ASP A 558 22.67 40.71 -0.10
N GLY A 559 21.93 40.74 1.02
CA GLY A 559 20.57 41.28 1.10
C GLY A 559 19.49 40.40 0.46
N GLU A 560 18.29 40.97 0.33
CA GLU A 560 17.13 40.28 -0.25
C GLU A 560 16.71 40.92 -1.59
N GLY A 561 16.16 40.11 -2.49
CA GLY A 561 15.50 40.61 -3.69
C GLY A 561 14.99 39.48 -4.57
N PHE A 562 14.43 39.84 -5.73
CA PHE A 562 14.05 38.85 -6.74
C PHE A 562 15.28 38.45 -7.56
N ASN A 563 15.64 37.17 -7.50
CA ASN A 563 16.83 36.63 -8.15
C ASN A 563 16.56 35.25 -8.77
N PRO A 564 17.24 34.92 -9.88
CA PRO A 564 17.32 33.55 -10.37
C PRO A 564 17.84 32.62 -9.27
N SER A 565 17.14 31.52 -8.99
CA SER A 565 17.52 30.59 -7.93
C SER A 565 18.00 29.26 -8.48
N THR A 566 17.25 28.65 -9.40
CA THR A 566 17.58 27.33 -9.94
C THR A 566 17.50 27.32 -11.45
N LEU A 567 18.49 26.70 -12.08
CA LEU A 567 18.45 26.34 -13.49
C LEU A 567 18.71 24.84 -13.60
N LYS A 568 17.79 24.13 -14.25
CA LYS A 568 17.89 22.70 -14.48
C LYS A 568 17.86 22.43 -15.98
N PHE A 569 18.83 21.65 -16.44
CA PHE A 569 18.80 21.02 -17.75
C PHE A 569 18.68 19.52 -17.55
N SER A 570 17.77 18.86 -18.24
CA SER A 570 17.70 17.40 -18.24
C SER A 570 17.42 16.88 -19.62
N TYR A 571 17.98 15.73 -19.92
CA TYR A 571 17.68 14.98 -21.13
C TYR A 571 17.40 13.54 -20.75
N LYS A 572 16.18 13.09 -21.03
CA LYS A 572 15.75 11.72 -20.81
C LYS A 572 15.13 11.17 -22.09
N ARG A 573 15.70 10.11 -22.62
CA ARG A 573 15.16 9.45 -23.81
C ARG A 573 15.41 7.96 -23.77
N GLU A 574 14.37 7.24 -24.21
CA GLU A 574 14.41 5.82 -24.46
C GLU A 574 14.53 5.57 -25.97
N PHE A 575 15.56 4.83 -26.37
CA PHE A 575 15.80 4.38 -27.72
C PHE A 575 15.49 2.88 -27.78
N ASN A 576 14.41 2.54 -28.46
CA ASN A 576 13.94 1.16 -28.62
C ASN A 576 13.82 0.85 -30.13
N PRO A 577 14.96 0.60 -30.84
CA PRO A 577 14.93 0.24 -32.25
C PRO A 577 14.08 -1.02 -32.49
N LEU A 578 13.60 -1.17 -33.73
CA LEU A 578 12.80 -2.34 -34.09
C LEU A 578 13.58 -3.65 -33.84
N PRO A 579 12.91 -4.69 -33.31
CA PRO A 579 13.54 -5.97 -33.07
C PRO A 579 14.23 -6.54 -34.32
N MET A 580 15.48 -6.97 -34.16
CA MET A 580 16.28 -7.56 -35.22
C MET A 580 16.10 -9.09 -35.26
N TRP A 581 16.50 -9.70 -36.38
CA TRP A 581 16.50 -11.15 -36.62
C TRP A 581 15.16 -11.84 -36.29
N LYS A 582 14.15 -11.65 -37.14
CA LYS A 582 12.80 -12.25 -36.99
C LYS A 582 12.16 -11.95 -35.63
N ASN A 583 12.31 -10.72 -35.13
CA ASN A 583 11.83 -10.26 -33.83
C ASN A 583 12.39 -11.03 -32.62
N ARG A 584 13.61 -11.57 -32.74
CA ARG A 584 14.25 -12.35 -31.65
C ARG A 584 15.22 -11.53 -30.82
N ILE A 585 15.80 -10.47 -31.38
CA ILE A 585 16.77 -9.64 -30.68
C ILE A 585 16.16 -8.27 -30.49
N ASN A 586 15.97 -7.85 -29.25
CA ASN A 586 15.56 -6.50 -28.90
C ASN A 586 16.68 -5.80 -28.12
N THR A 587 16.86 -4.51 -28.38
CA THR A 587 17.84 -3.69 -27.67
C THR A 587 17.14 -2.40 -27.27
N ARG A 588 17.33 -1.98 -26.03
CA ARG A 588 16.72 -0.75 -25.51
C ARG A 588 17.78 0.03 -24.74
N THR A 589 17.96 1.29 -25.11
CA THR A 589 18.93 2.18 -24.49
C THR A 589 18.21 3.34 -23.84
N ILE A 590 18.42 3.56 -22.55
CA ILE A 590 17.87 4.68 -21.80
C ILE A 590 19.03 5.60 -21.45
N LEU A 591 18.94 6.86 -21.89
CA LEU A 591 19.82 7.93 -21.45
C LEU A 591 19.02 8.86 -20.54
N ASP A 592 19.53 9.10 -19.34
CA ASP A 592 18.92 9.98 -18.35
C ASP A 592 20.02 10.87 -17.75
N THR A 593 19.99 12.15 -18.09
CA THR A 593 20.99 13.13 -17.68
C THR A 593 20.30 14.34 -17.10
N ALA A 594 20.83 14.87 -16.00
CA ALA A 594 20.27 16.03 -15.36
C ALA A 594 21.37 16.88 -14.72
N TRP A 595 21.40 18.16 -15.07
CA TRP A 595 22.23 19.17 -14.46
C TRP A 595 21.35 20.12 -13.65
N ASN A 596 21.51 20.11 -12.33
CA ASN A 596 20.85 21.04 -11.44
C ASN A 596 21.87 22.08 -10.97
N ILE A 597 21.54 23.35 -11.14
CA ILE A 597 22.41 24.49 -10.83
C ILE A 597 21.68 25.39 -9.85
N ASN A 598 22.29 25.63 -8.69
CA ASN A 598 21.93 26.75 -7.83
C ASN A 598 22.59 28.02 -8.39
N LEU A 599 21.79 28.95 -8.92
CA LEU A 599 22.31 30.18 -9.53
C LEU A 599 22.79 31.20 -8.50
N ASN A 600 22.36 31.07 -7.23
CA ASN A 600 22.83 31.92 -6.13
C ASN A 600 24.16 31.44 -5.54
N GLN A 601 24.37 30.12 -5.56
CA GLN A 601 25.60 29.49 -5.09
C GLN A 601 26.06 28.46 -6.13
N PRO A 602 26.73 28.87 -7.22
CA PRO A 602 27.19 27.96 -8.28
C PRO A 602 28.01 26.74 -7.83
N THR A 603 28.64 26.81 -6.65
CA THR A 603 29.34 25.66 -6.04
C THR A 603 28.39 24.54 -5.64
N ASP A 604 27.11 24.85 -5.40
CA ASP A 604 26.02 23.90 -5.17
C ASP A 604 25.34 23.55 -6.52
N ASN A 605 25.96 22.60 -7.22
CA ASN A 605 25.45 22.08 -8.48
C ASN A 605 25.71 20.57 -8.53
N VAL A 606 24.87 19.86 -9.28
CA VAL A 606 25.03 18.43 -9.50
C VAL A 606 24.65 18.10 -10.93
N PHE A 607 25.60 17.59 -11.70
CA PHE A 607 25.34 16.90 -12.96
C PHE A 607 25.31 15.40 -12.70
N GLY A 608 24.17 14.77 -12.95
CA GLY A 608 23.99 13.32 -12.96
C GLY A 608 23.88 12.80 -14.38
N PHE A 609 24.57 11.71 -14.66
CA PHE A 609 24.49 10.94 -15.89
C PHE A 609 24.13 9.50 -15.55
N LYS A 610 23.10 8.96 -16.16
CA LYS A 610 22.71 7.55 -16.09
C LYS A 610 22.48 7.01 -17.49
N TRP A 611 23.12 5.89 -17.78
CA TRP A 611 22.93 5.12 -19.00
C TRP A 611 22.50 3.71 -18.62
N THR A 612 21.41 3.25 -19.22
CA THR A 612 20.94 1.87 -19.08
C THR A 612 20.84 1.25 -20.46
N GLN A 613 21.41 0.05 -20.61
CA GLN A 613 21.39 -0.74 -21.83
C GLN A 613 20.76 -2.09 -21.52
N GLU A 614 19.62 -2.35 -22.14
CA GLU A 614 18.90 -3.62 -22.12
C GLU A 614 19.10 -4.33 -23.46
N PHE A 615 19.36 -5.63 -23.42
CA PHE A 615 19.53 -6.49 -24.57
C PHE A 615 18.81 -7.81 -24.30
N HIS A 616 17.80 -8.11 -25.12
CA HIS A 616 16.94 -9.28 -25.00
C HIS A 616 17.11 -10.17 -26.23
N VAL A 617 17.37 -11.45 -26.03
CA VAL A 617 17.41 -12.49 -27.06
C VAL A 617 16.39 -13.55 -26.68
N PHE A 618 15.38 -13.69 -27.53
CA PHE A 618 14.22 -14.56 -27.32
C PHE A 618 14.63 -15.98 -26.88
N LYS A 619 14.18 -16.37 -25.67
CA LYS A 619 14.46 -17.67 -25.03
C LYS A 619 15.94 -18.01 -24.89
N PHE A 620 16.81 -17.01 -24.81
CA PHE A 620 18.24 -17.22 -24.69
C PHE A 620 18.89 -16.31 -23.65
N LEU A 621 18.70 -15.00 -23.71
CA LEU A 621 19.48 -14.08 -22.87
C LEU A 621 18.74 -12.76 -22.63
N ASP A 622 18.63 -12.35 -21.38
CA ASP A 622 18.32 -10.99 -20.97
C ASP A 622 19.56 -10.39 -20.32
N LEU A 623 19.96 -9.20 -20.77
CA LEU A 623 21.11 -8.48 -20.24
C LEU A 623 20.70 -7.04 -20.01
N GLN A 624 20.82 -6.55 -18.79
CA GLN A 624 20.64 -5.16 -18.41
C GLN A 624 21.90 -4.64 -17.73
N LEU A 625 22.51 -3.63 -18.35
CA LEU A 625 23.66 -2.90 -17.82
C LEU A 625 23.19 -1.50 -17.44
N SER A 626 23.51 -1.02 -16.25
CA SER A 626 23.25 0.36 -15.83
C SER A 626 24.50 0.98 -15.22
N PHE A 627 24.81 2.19 -15.63
CA PHE A 627 25.92 2.98 -15.13
C PHE A 627 25.42 4.35 -14.73
N SER A 628 25.81 4.84 -13.56
CA SER A 628 25.55 6.22 -13.14
C SER A 628 26.82 6.91 -12.63
N SER A 629 26.94 8.19 -12.98
CA SER A 629 28.05 9.05 -12.58
C SER A 629 27.53 10.43 -12.18
N THR A 630 28.20 11.06 -11.20
CA THR A 630 27.95 12.44 -10.83
C THR A 630 29.18 13.33 -10.92
N ASN A 631 28.93 14.60 -11.23
CA ASN A 631 29.90 15.66 -11.18
C ASN A 631 29.32 16.85 -10.38
N ARG A 632 29.93 17.17 -9.25
CA ARG A 632 29.54 18.30 -8.37
C ARG A 632 30.36 19.56 -8.60
N SER A 633 31.34 19.49 -9.50
CA SER A 633 32.30 20.55 -9.78
C SER A 633 32.07 21.16 -11.16
N MET A 634 30.85 21.09 -11.71
CA MET A 634 30.57 21.59 -13.07
C MET A 634 30.86 23.08 -13.23
N TYR A 635 30.82 23.84 -12.12
CA TYR A 635 31.16 25.26 -12.14
C TYR A 635 32.59 25.52 -12.64
N LEU A 636 33.51 24.56 -12.50
CA LEU A 636 34.89 24.68 -12.98
C LEU A 636 34.98 24.78 -14.51
N TYR A 637 34.03 24.24 -15.28
CA TYR A 637 34.11 24.30 -16.74
C TYR A 637 33.69 25.65 -17.31
N PHE A 638 33.07 26.53 -16.50
CA PHE A 638 32.56 27.82 -16.94
C PHE A 638 33.48 28.96 -16.48
N PRO A 639 34.05 29.77 -17.40
CA PRO A 639 35.00 30.81 -17.05
C PRO A 639 34.49 31.84 -16.04
N TRP A 640 33.24 32.30 -16.18
CA TRP A 640 32.68 33.35 -15.31
C TRP A 640 32.58 32.93 -13.84
N TRP A 641 32.19 31.68 -13.55
CA TRP A 641 32.17 31.17 -12.17
C TRP A 641 33.57 30.92 -11.63
N ARG A 642 34.52 30.45 -12.46
CA ARG A 642 35.91 30.30 -12.02
C ARG A 642 36.56 31.64 -11.66
N GLU A 643 36.31 32.67 -12.47
CA GLU A 643 36.81 34.02 -12.22
C GLU A 643 36.22 34.60 -10.93
N GLU A 644 34.91 34.41 -10.70
CA GLU A 644 34.24 34.81 -9.46
C GLU A 644 34.82 34.09 -8.22
N LEU A 645 35.12 32.79 -8.35
CA LEU A 645 35.67 31.97 -7.27
C LEU A 645 37.20 32.14 -7.07
N GLY A 646 37.90 32.85 -7.96
CA GLY A 646 39.35 33.01 -7.92
C GLY A 646 40.14 31.75 -8.33
N VAL A 647 39.53 30.83 -9.08
CA VAL A 647 40.15 29.56 -9.48
C VAL A 647 40.93 29.71 -10.78
N THR A 648 42.26 29.59 -10.70
CA THR A 648 43.17 29.63 -11.85
C THR A 648 43.39 28.23 -12.43
N GLY A 649 43.00 28.00 -13.69
CA GLY A 649 43.22 26.72 -14.38
C GLY A 649 42.48 26.63 -15.72
N LYS A 650 42.88 25.70 -16.59
CA LYS A 650 42.11 25.37 -17.81
C LYS A 650 41.38 24.05 -17.56
N TYR A 651 40.05 24.10 -17.55
CA TYR A 651 39.19 22.94 -17.40
C TYR A 651 38.35 22.78 -18.67
N ASN A 652 38.30 21.58 -19.21
CA ASN A 652 37.50 21.25 -20.39
C ASN A 652 36.56 20.10 -20.05
N PHE A 653 35.26 20.34 -20.19
CA PHE A 653 34.21 19.37 -19.89
C PHE A 653 34.38 18.04 -20.65
N PHE A 654 34.65 18.10 -21.96
CA PHE A 654 34.73 16.90 -22.79
C PHE A 654 36.00 16.10 -22.53
N GLU A 655 37.12 16.78 -22.28
CA GLU A 655 38.37 16.12 -21.90
C GLU A 655 38.20 15.38 -20.58
N ASP A 656 37.57 16.03 -19.59
CA ASP A 656 37.33 15.46 -18.27
C ASP A 656 36.35 14.29 -18.30
N LEU A 657 35.28 14.41 -19.10
CA LEU A 657 34.32 13.33 -19.32
C LEU A 657 34.99 12.10 -19.97
N LEU A 658 35.85 12.30 -20.98
CA LEU A 658 36.56 11.20 -21.64
C LEU A 658 37.57 10.53 -20.70
N LYS A 659 38.28 11.31 -19.87
CA LYS A 659 39.15 10.80 -18.80
C LYS A 659 38.38 9.91 -17.81
N SER A 660 37.14 10.27 -17.48
CA SER A 660 36.30 9.49 -16.55
C SER A 660 35.98 8.07 -17.05
N PHE A 661 35.88 7.89 -18.37
CA PHE A 661 35.62 6.59 -19.01
C PHE A 661 36.90 5.83 -19.38
N ASN A 662 38.09 6.39 -19.16
CA ASN A 662 39.34 5.70 -19.47
C ASN A 662 39.63 4.61 -18.43
N MET A 663 39.07 3.41 -18.63
CA MET A 663 39.26 2.27 -17.73
C MET A 663 40.69 1.73 -17.73
N PHE A 664 41.51 2.12 -18.71
CA PHE A 664 42.89 1.66 -18.87
C PHE A 664 43.91 2.53 -18.12
N ASP A 665 43.55 3.76 -17.74
CA ASP A 665 44.39 4.65 -16.94
C ASP A 665 43.71 5.00 -15.61
N ILE A 666 44.39 4.73 -14.50
CA ILE A 666 43.88 5.03 -13.16
C ILE A 666 44.05 6.52 -12.84
N GLN A 667 45.08 7.19 -13.36
CA GLN A 667 45.32 8.62 -13.11
C GLN A 667 44.27 9.49 -13.80
N ASP A 668 43.95 9.21 -15.07
CA ASP A 668 42.88 9.92 -15.79
C ASP A 668 41.55 9.89 -15.01
N ARG A 669 41.20 8.73 -14.43
CA ARG A 669 39.99 8.59 -13.62
C ARG A 669 40.05 9.29 -12.27
N ARG A 670 41.24 9.46 -11.69
CA ARG A 670 41.45 10.21 -10.43
C ARG A 670 41.42 11.72 -10.65
N ASP A 671 41.89 12.19 -11.79
CA ASP A 671 41.90 13.61 -12.16
C ASP A 671 40.51 14.10 -12.58
N SER A 672 39.68 13.19 -13.09
CA SER A 672 38.31 13.47 -13.52
C SER A 672 37.39 13.91 -12.37
N GLN A 673 36.58 14.94 -12.61
CA GLN A 673 35.52 15.36 -11.68
C GLN A 673 34.22 14.56 -11.84
N PHE A 674 34.10 13.76 -12.90
CA PHE A 674 33.03 12.78 -13.05
C PHE A 674 33.35 11.53 -12.25
N ASN A 675 32.69 11.40 -11.10
CA ASN A 675 32.82 10.27 -10.21
C ASN A 675 31.75 9.23 -10.54
N MET A 676 32.10 7.95 -10.50
CA MET A 676 31.14 6.87 -10.68
C MET A 676 30.35 6.68 -9.37
N ASP A 677 29.02 6.75 -9.47
CA ASP A 677 28.12 6.61 -8.33
C ASP A 677 27.67 5.16 -8.14
N ARG A 678 27.36 4.47 -9.24
CA ARG A 678 26.82 3.11 -9.20
C ARG A 678 27.01 2.41 -10.54
N PHE A 679 27.23 1.11 -10.47
CA PHE A 679 27.23 0.21 -11.61
C PHE A 679 26.37 -1.00 -11.28
N ASP A 680 25.40 -1.32 -12.15
CA ASP A 680 24.53 -2.49 -12.01
C ASP A 680 24.58 -3.33 -13.30
N LEU A 681 24.65 -4.64 -13.14
CA LEU A 681 24.61 -5.63 -14.21
C LEU A 681 23.60 -6.71 -13.80
N SER A 682 22.62 -6.99 -14.65
CA SER A 682 21.70 -8.11 -14.52
C SER A 682 21.75 -8.94 -15.81
N LEU A 683 21.93 -10.23 -15.70
CA LEU A 683 22.03 -11.17 -16.81
C LEU A 683 21.19 -12.39 -16.50
N VAL A 684 20.20 -12.72 -17.32
CA VAL A 684 19.41 -13.95 -17.23
C VAL A 684 19.66 -14.80 -18.47
N HIS A 685 20.24 -15.97 -18.32
CA HIS A 685 20.44 -16.91 -19.41
C HIS A 685 19.41 -18.04 -19.35
N HIS A 686 18.58 -18.14 -20.40
CA HIS A 686 17.50 -19.12 -20.49
C HIS A 686 18.00 -20.44 -21.08
N LEU A 687 18.11 -21.45 -20.23
CA LEU A 687 18.52 -22.81 -20.53
C LEU A 687 17.30 -23.74 -20.69
N ARG A 688 16.33 -23.31 -21.51
CA ARG A 688 15.02 -23.96 -21.75
C ARG A 688 14.18 -24.14 -20.47
N SER A 689 14.52 -25.13 -19.65
CA SER A 689 13.83 -25.45 -18.40
C SER A 689 14.48 -24.79 -17.19
N TRP A 690 15.67 -24.20 -17.33
CA TRP A 690 16.38 -23.53 -16.26
C TRP A 690 16.65 -22.07 -16.64
N ASP A 691 16.61 -21.17 -15.68
CA ASP A 691 17.08 -19.79 -15.81
C ASP A 691 18.29 -19.59 -14.89
N LEU A 692 19.38 -19.09 -15.46
CA LEU A 692 20.58 -18.67 -14.73
C LEU A 692 20.62 -17.15 -14.68
N SER A 693 20.34 -16.57 -13.52
CA SER A 693 20.39 -15.13 -13.28
C SER A 693 21.67 -14.75 -12.54
N ILE A 694 22.36 -13.73 -13.03
CA ILE A 694 23.55 -13.12 -12.45
C ILE A 694 23.24 -11.65 -12.25
N GLU A 695 23.31 -11.16 -11.02
CA GLU A 695 23.16 -9.76 -10.69
C GLU A 695 24.43 -9.27 -9.99
N TYR A 696 24.90 -8.10 -10.36
CA TYR A 696 26.00 -7.41 -9.71
C TYR A 696 25.64 -5.95 -9.53
N SER A 697 25.86 -5.40 -8.35
CA SER A 697 25.66 -3.99 -8.05
C SER A 697 26.87 -3.48 -7.27
N GLY A 698 27.48 -2.39 -7.70
CA GLY A 698 28.64 -1.79 -7.02
C GLY A 698 28.52 -0.28 -6.88
N TRP A 699 28.96 0.25 -5.74
CA TRP A 699 28.91 1.68 -5.42
C TRP A 699 30.02 2.07 -4.42
N PRO A 700 30.51 3.32 -4.44
CA PRO A 700 31.41 3.81 -3.41
C PRO A 700 30.63 4.11 -2.13
N ALA A 701 31.14 3.70 -0.98
CA ALA A 701 30.58 4.02 0.33
C ALA A 701 31.67 4.46 1.30
N LEU A 702 31.35 5.42 2.18
CA LEU A 702 32.26 5.82 3.25
C LEU A 702 32.36 4.70 4.28
N ASP A 703 33.58 4.28 4.58
CA ASP A 703 33.86 3.33 5.66
C ASP A 703 34.05 4.09 6.97
N SER A 704 33.11 3.95 7.90
CA SER A 704 33.06 4.67 9.18
C SER A 704 34.31 4.47 10.04
N GLY A 705 35.05 3.38 9.86
CA GLY A 705 36.28 3.09 10.62
C GLY A 705 37.54 3.76 10.05
N SER A 706 37.62 3.94 8.72
CA SER A 706 38.80 4.47 8.04
C SER A 706 38.62 5.90 7.48
N ASN A 707 37.38 6.41 7.49
CA ASN A 707 36.99 7.68 6.87
C ASN A 707 37.44 7.79 5.39
N GLN A 708 37.54 6.65 4.71
CA GLN A 708 37.89 6.53 3.30
C GLN A 708 36.73 5.92 2.52
N TYR A 709 36.55 6.35 1.28
CA TYR A 709 35.59 5.73 0.38
C TYR A 709 36.14 4.38 -0.09
N ARG A 710 35.37 3.32 0.12
CA ARG A 710 35.66 1.98 -0.39
C ARG A 710 34.57 1.55 -1.35
N TRP A 711 34.95 0.79 -2.37
CA TRP A 711 33.99 0.16 -3.28
C TRP A 711 33.27 -0.95 -2.53
N LYS A 712 31.95 -0.83 -2.41
CA LYS A 712 31.08 -1.90 -1.93
C LYS A 712 30.41 -2.55 -3.13
N SER A 713 30.22 -3.86 -3.05
CA SER A 713 29.53 -4.61 -4.10
C SER A 713 28.61 -5.66 -3.51
N GLU A 714 27.52 -5.90 -4.21
CA GLU A 714 26.64 -7.05 -4.03
C GLU A 714 26.66 -7.88 -5.30
N PHE A 715 26.74 -9.20 -5.15
CA PHE A 715 26.71 -10.14 -6.25
C PHE A 715 25.70 -11.24 -5.94
N ASN A 716 24.71 -11.44 -6.80
CA ASN A 716 23.74 -12.52 -6.69
C ASN A 716 23.90 -13.46 -7.89
N LEU A 717 24.04 -14.74 -7.63
CA LEU A 717 23.96 -15.81 -8.62
C LEU A 717 22.74 -16.64 -8.27
N PHE A 718 21.79 -16.75 -9.18
CA PHE A 718 20.53 -17.42 -8.95
C PHE A 718 20.24 -18.40 -10.08
N VAL A 719 20.00 -19.66 -9.73
CA VAL A 719 19.64 -20.71 -10.69
C VAL A 719 18.24 -21.18 -10.34
N GLN A 720 17.31 -21.15 -11.30
CA GLN A 720 15.93 -21.56 -11.07
C GLN A 720 15.50 -22.60 -12.10
N TRP A 721 14.85 -23.67 -11.65
CA TRP A 721 14.16 -24.60 -12.54
C TRP A 721 12.75 -24.08 -12.84
N ASN A 722 12.52 -23.63 -14.07
CA ASN A 722 11.25 -23.01 -14.49
C ASN A 722 10.01 -23.90 -14.30
N PRO A 723 10.05 -25.23 -14.54
CA PRO A 723 8.92 -26.13 -14.29
C PRO A 723 8.52 -26.29 -12.82
N LEU A 724 9.47 -26.20 -11.88
CA LEU A 724 9.23 -26.26 -10.43
C LEU A 724 10.05 -25.15 -9.75
N PRO A 725 9.53 -23.91 -9.67
CA PRO A 725 10.26 -22.74 -9.16
C PRO A 725 10.82 -22.88 -7.75
N MET A 726 10.31 -23.84 -6.97
CA MET A 726 10.82 -24.24 -5.65
C MET A 726 12.25 -24.80 -5.71
N PHE A 727 12.68 -25.38 -6.84
CA PHE A 727 14.07 -25.76 -7.05
C PHE A 727 14.83 -24.57 -7.59
N ASN A 728 15.26 -23.71 -6.69
CA ASN A 728 16.17 -22.63 -6.99
C ASN A 728 17.32 -22.58 -5.99
N GLN A 729 18.45 -22.06 -6.43
CA GLN A 729 19.63 -21.86 -5.59
C GLN A 729 20.04 -20.41 -5.76
N ARG A 730 20.13 -19.67 -4.65
CA ARG A 730 20.60 -18.30 -4.64
C ARG A 730 21.90 -18.22 -3.86
N THR A 731 22.97 -17.80 -4.51
CA THR A 731 24.21 -17.41 -3.85
C THR A 731 24.29 -15.89 -3.86
N LYS A 732 24.37 -15.27 -2.68
CA LYS A 732 24.47 -13.83 -2.50
C LYS A 732 25.76 -13.47 -1.77
N PHE A 733 26.56 -12.60 -2.36
CA PHE A 733 27.66 -11.92 -1.70
C PHE A 733 27.21 -10.50 -1.32
N SER A 734 27.23 -10.16 -0.04
CA SER A 734 26.95 -8.81 0.48
C SER A 734 27.68 -8.61 1.81
N LYS A 735 28.10 -7.38 2.12
CA LYS A 735 28.85 -7.02 3.34
C LYS A 735 30.11 -7.88 3.58
N ASP A 736 30.84 -8.19 2.51
CA ASP A 736 32.06 -9.02 2.55
C ASP A 736 31.84 -10.49 2.99
N THR A 737 30.58 -10.95 2.99
CA THR A 737 30.20 -12.33 3.33
C THR A 737 29.44 -12.99 2.19
N TRP A 738 29.75 -14.26 1.92
CA TRP A 738 28.98 -15.12 1.01
C TRP A 738 27.88 -15.81 1.82
N ASN A 739 26.64 -15.63 1.39
CA ASN A 739 25.48 -16.36 1.87
C ASN A 739 24.96 -17.20 0.71
N VAL A 740 24.71 -18.47 0.96
CA VAL A 740 24.07 -19.36 -0.01
C VAL A 740 22.70 -19.68 0.57
N ASP A 741 21.66 -19.12 -0.03
CA ASP A 741 20.30 -19.60 0.17
C ASP A 741 20.12 -20.76 -0.83
N SER A 742 20.60 -21.95 -0.45
CA SER A 742 20.12 -23.20 -1.05
C SER A 742 18.74 -23.49 -0.46
N PHE A 743 17.84 -24.09 -1.23
CA PHE A 743 16.60 -24.57 -0.64
C PHE A 743 16.86 -25.66 0.41
N GLU A 744 16.09 -25.52 1.49
CA GLU A 744 15.47 -26.60 2.28
C GLU A 744 14.57 -27.50 1.43
#